data_AF-A0A8H7XVM8-F1
#
_entry.id   AF-A0A8H7XVM8-F1
#
_cell.length_a   1.000
_cell.length_b   1.000
_cell.length_c   1.000
_cell.angle_alpha   90.00
_cell.angle_beta   90.00
_cell.angle_gamma   90.00
#
_symmetry.space_group_name_H-M   'P 1'
#
loop_
_entity.id
_entity.type
_entity.pdbx_description
1 polymer ?
#
loop_
_entity_poly.entity_id
_entity_poly.type
_entity_poly.pdbx_seq_one_letter_code
_entity_poly.pdbx_strand_id
1 'polypeptide(L)'
;MPFRFGEEKTQLSSASTSLSGTPNTILHFAASPRLPKRYIRMIIGIFIISGSLYLSQLQWKFLQATSTEGYTVPYPDAQDASPFNESAPINSTIPPLPPLYERYREYEDDLSVNNLLNHAGGIAEGSYIFFANHASGCGWGNVLQEMVFSAMLAGEAKLGYVWDDYTWDSSGNNYSDYNGRVITSRIPLSTMIRGHILGIDESSSNTRANHSITMPPSISSRVFERLCPRIERVVIDKETVESYLHTTNSNIRLPEATGKQVLDAWLAVLETPKYKNARCIEVNKFSPDHAFDIWLLGSPRMHSLWPTLSNSPVLKLWSWSPLIKRAFLKNIRNFAAEGDLQISLAEYLKGWWTYLNPAPAIIRTAPFNASIQQDPKVRIKHRAKKYLLNDTHTLPVLALHLRRGDFAEHCIHLAEWGSTYTGFNSFPESRARDAFDVPDVVEGLEEAANGTSASDPLQVASMERRKEVYARHCLPDIQQIVKRVREVVMDYAALVHEKERLETEVVIRAHKNWRWWIPDVIVEKLQHIRNSTTTNSVKIGAFGLLETSQTRVATAANKYFKKIYILTNGESGWLDEVKHALQQDTKEWDGIPWEWEDIATSRDLRLGWEEKPVSQALDMYVAQRAEVFIGNGVSLFRRFYAIRGDGD
;
A
#
# COMPACT_ATOMS: atom_id res chain seq x y z
N MET A 1 -53.77 -54.67 -18.68
CA MET A 1 -54.37 -55.40 -17.55
C MET A 1 -54.21 -54.55 -16.30
N PRO A 2 -55.29 -54.18 -15.59
CA PRO A 2 -55.25 -53.39 -14.37
C PRO A 2 -55.40 -54.26 -13.11
N PHE A 3 -55.13 -53.72 -11.91
CA PHE A 3 -55.76 -54.20 -10.68
C PHE A 3 -56.21 -53.06 -9.75
N ARG A 4 -57.47 -53.19 -9.29
CA ARG A 4 -58.15 -52.50 -8.17
C ARG A 4 -58.14 -53.48 -6.95
N PHE A 5 -58.51 -53.14 -5.71
CA PHE A 5 -59.22 -52.02 -5.06
C PHE A 5 -58.41 -51.60 -3.77
N GLY A 6 -58.84 -50.73 -2.84
CA GLY A 6 -60.09 -50.01 -2.62
C GLY A 6 -60.04 -49.10 -1.38
N GLU A 7 -61.17 -48.47 -1.05
CA GLU A 7 -61.35 -47.58 0.11
C GLU A 7 -61.63 -48.36 1.40
N GLU A 8 -61.35 -47.76 2.56
CA GLU A 8 -62.27 -47.89 3.71
C GLU A 8 -62.26 -46.66 4.64
N LYS A 9 -63.46 -46.22 5.03
CA LYS A 9 -63.72 -45.41 6.25
C LYS A 9 -63.93 -46.42 7.39
N THR A 10 -63.86 -46.12 8.70
CA THR A 10 -64.82 -45.27 9.44
C THR A 10 -64.51 -45.32 10.96
N GLN A 11 -65.14 -44.40 11.72
CA GLN A 11 -65.44 -44.35 13.18
C GLN A 11 -64.31 -43.87 14.12
N LEU A 12 -64.46 -42.88 15.01
CA LEU A 12 -65.56 -42.36 15.85
C LEU A 12 -65.85 -43.15 17.15
N SER A 13 -65.12 -42.80 18.21
CA SER A 13 -65.57 -42.77 19.62
C SER A 13 -64.62 -41.81 20.38
N SER A 14 -65.00 -40.78 21.14
CA SER A 14 -66.00 -40.63 22.22
C SER A 14 -65.63 -41.36 23.51
N ALA A 15 -64.85 -40.70 24.38
CA ALA A 15 -64.71 -41.06 25.79
C ALA A 15 -64.64 -39.79 26.65
N SER A 16 -65.50 -39.73 27.66
CA SER A 16 -65.72 -38.56 28.52
C SER A 16 -65.60 -38.95 30.00
N THR A 17 -64.80 -38.21 30.78
CA THR A 17 -64.73 -38.29 32.25
C THR A 17 -64.21 -36.92 32.75
N SER A 18 -65.08 -36.01 33.20
CA SER A 18 -65.71 -35.92 34.53
C SER A 18 -64.79 -35.33 35.62
N LEU A 19 -65.07 -34.08 36.00
CA LEU A 19 -64.47 -33.38 37.15
C LEU A 19 -65.24 -33.64 38.47
N SER A 20 -64.52 -33.60 39.57
CA SER A 20 -64.96 -33.25 40.94
C SER A 20 -63.82 -32.40 41.54
N GLY A 21 -63.95 -31.12 41.91
CA GLY A 21 -64.86 -30.53 42.90
C GLY A 21 -64.25 -30.69 44.31
N THR A 22 -64.00 -29.69 45.17
CA THR A 22 -64.28 -28.22 45.28
C THR A 22 -63.30 -27.65 46.38
N PRO A 23 -63.42 -26.45 47.02
CA PRO A 23 -64.16 -25.20 46.73
C PRO A 23 -63.34 -23.86 46.88
N ASN A 24 -63.97 -22.75 46.44
CA ASN A 24 -63.92 -21.37 46.96
C ASN A 24 -62.59 -20.61 47.21
N THR A 25 -62.35 -19.58 46.37
CA THR A 25 -62.34 -18.17 46.85
C THR A 25 -63.02 -17.26 45.82
N ILE A 26 -63.98 -16.44 46.23
CA ILE A 26 -64.61 -15.42 45.37
C ILE A 26 -63.73 -14.16 45.37
N LEU A 27 -63.35 -13.66 44.20
CA LEU A 27 -62.84 -12.30 44.01
C LEU A 27 -63.61 -11.62 42.89
N HIS A 28 -64.12 -10.41 43.18
CA HIS A 28 -65.03 -9.69 42.30
C HIS A 28 -64.37 -9.30 40.96
N PHE A 29 -65.13 -9.47 39.87
CA PHE A 29 -64.77 -8.89 38.57
C PHE A 29 -64.75 -7.36 38.65
N ALA A 30 -63.56 -6.77 38.77
CA ALA A 30 -63.36 -5.36 38.46
C ALA A 30 -63.48 -5.17 36.93
N ALA A 31 -64.23 -4.16 36.51
CA ALA A 31 -64.45 -3.89 35.10
C ALA A 31 -63.13 -3.58 34.37
N SER A 32 -62.79 -4.39 33.36
CA SER A 32 -61.64 -4.13 32.49
C SER A 32 -61.80 -2.76 31.80
N PRO A 33 -60.81 -1.85 31.88
CA PRO A 33 -60.94 -0.51 31.34
C PRO A 33 -61.02 -0.55 29.81
N ARG A 34 -62.23 -0.32 29.28
CA ARG A 34 -62.45 -0.19 27.83
C ARG A 34 -61.70 1.06 27.35
N LEU A 35 -60.55 0.87 26.68
CA LEU A 35 -59.80 1.97 26.08
C LEU A 35 -60.74 2.85 25.24
N PRO A 36 -60.81 4.17 25.48
CA PRO A 36 -61.68 5.05 24.72
C PRO A 36 -61.38 4.95 23.21
N LYS A 37 -62.42 4.93 22.38
CA LYS A 37 -62.33 4.67 20.92
C LYS A 37 -61.26 5.50 20.20
N ARG A 38 -60.92 6.70 20.71
CA ARG A 38 -59.82 7.54 20.20
C ARG A 38 -58.44 6.87 20.30
N TYR A 39 -58.13 6.19 21.41
CA TYR A 39 -56.85 5.51 21.61
C TYR A 39 -56.77 4.22 20.79
N ILE A 40 -57.89 3.49 20.64
CA ILE A 40 -57.95 2.32 19.75
C ILE A 40 -57.63 2.73 18.30
N ARG A 41 -58.22 3.83 17.80
CA ARG A 41 -57.90 4.38 16.48
C ARG A 41 -56.43 4.81 16.37
N MET A 42 -55.87 5.42 17.41
CA MET A 42 -54.46 5.85 17.43
C MET A 42 -53.49 4.66 17.41
N ILE A 43 -53.78 3.60 18.18
CA ILE A 43 -53.00 2.36 18.21
C ILE A 43 -53.05 1.65 16.85
N ILE A 44 -54.24 1.52 16.24
CA ILE A 44 -54.40 0.97 14.88
C ILE A 44 -53.60 1.82 13.87
N GLY A 45 -53.67 3.15 13.97
CA GLY A 45 -52.88 4.05 13.12
C GLY A 45 -51.37 3.81 13.25
N ILE A 46 -50.86 3.65 14.49
CA ILE A 46 -49.45 3.33 14.75
C ILE A 46 -49.07 1.96 14.15
N PHE A 47 -49.92 0.93 14.29
CA PHE A 47 -49.67 -0.39 13.68
C PHE A 47 -49.72 -0.37 12.14
N ILE A 48 -50.59 0.43 11.55
CA ILE A 48 -50.63 0.61 10.09
C ILE A 48 -49.37 1.34 9.61
N ILE A 49 -48.94 2.41 10.29
CA ILE A 49 -47.72 3.15 9.94
C ILE A 49 -46.47 2.28 10.13
N SER A 50 -46.33 1.57 11.25
CA SER A 50 -45.18 0.67 11.48
C SER A 50 -45.18 -0.52 10.53
N GLY A 51 -46.35 -1.10 10.23
CA GLY A 51 -46.50 -2.14 9.22
C GLY A 51 -46.15 -1.65 7.82
N SER A 52 -46.51 -0.42 7.47
CA SER A 52 -46.19 0.19 6.16
C SER A 52 -44.70 0.52 6.04
N LEU A 53 -44.07 1.01 7.12
CA LEU A 53 -42.62 1.22 7.18
C LEU A 53 -41.84 -0.10 7.15
N TYR A 54 -42.36 -1.16 7.76
CA TYR A 54 -41.76 -2.49 7.73
C TYR A 54 -41.90 -3.14 6.34
N LEU A 55 -43.06 -3.00 5.71
CA LEU A 55 -43.29 -3.42 4.32
C LEU A 55 -42.45 -2.62 3.33
N SER A 56 -42.27 -1.31 3.51
CA SER A 56 -41.38 -0.52 2.66
C SER A 56 -39.91 -0.89 2.88
N GLN A 57 -39.47 -1.18 4.11
CA GLN A 57 -38.13 -1.73 4.37
C GLN A 57 -37.95 -3.13 3.76
N LEU A 58 -38.97 -3.98 3.79
CA LEU A 58 -38.94 -5.30 3.14
C LEU A 58 -38.90 -5.18 1.62
N GLN A 59 -39.71 -4.31 1.01
CA GLN A 59 -39.63 -4.02 -0.42
C GLN A 59 -38.29 -3.41 -0.80
N TRP A 60 -37.71 -2.55 0.03
CA TRP A 60 -36.39 -1.97 -0.24
C TRP A 60 -35.27 -3.03 -0.17
N LYS A 61 -35.31 -3.93 0.83
CA LYS A 61 -34.40 -5.09 0.90
C LYS A 61 -34.60 -6.08 -0.24
N PHE A 62 -35.84 -6.31 -0.68
CA PHE A 62 -36.14 -7.19 -1.80
C PHE A 62 -35.68 -6.56 -3.13
N LEU A 63 -35.88 -5.25 -3.30
CA LEU A 63 -35.36 -4.49 -4.45
C LEU A 63 -33.83 -4.47 -4.51
N GLN A 64 -33.16 -4.42 -3.36
CA GLN A 64 -31.70 -4.63 -3.26
C GLN A 64 -31.32 -6.06 -3.67
N ALA A 65 -32.02 -7.08 -3.15
CA ALA A 65 -31.77 -8.48 -3.52
C ALA A 65 -32.12 -8.83 -4.98
N THR A 66 -32.95 -8.03 -5.65
CA THR A 66 -33.23 -8.15 -7.10
C THR A 66 -32.42 -7.18 -7.96
N SER A 67 -31.60 -6.31 -7.36
CA SER A 67 -30.53 -5.68 -8.13
C SER A 67 -29.52 -6.78 -8.45
N THR A 68 -29.11 -6.86 -9.72
CA THR A 68 -28.06 -7.80 -10.14
C THR A 68 -26.75 -7.37 -9.49
N GLU A 69 -26.45 -7.93 -8.32
CA GLU A 69 -25.10 -7.89 -7.75
C GLU A 69 -24.15 -8.46 -8.80
N GLY A 70 -23.30 -7.60 -9.35
CA GLY A 70 -22.28 -8.03 -10.31
C GLY A 70 -21.40 -9.07 -9.65
N TYR A 71 -21.16 -10.20 -10.32
CA TYR A 71 -20.38 -11.30 -9.78
C TYR A 71 -18.96 -10.81 -9.46
N THR A 72 -18.67 -10.64 -8.16
CA THR A 72 -17.34 -10.27 -7.68
C THR A 72 -16.54 -11.54 -7.43
N VAL A 73 -15.46 -11.74 -8.18
CA VAL A 73 -14.52 -12.86 -7.96
C VAL A 73 -13.95 -12.76 -6.53
N PRO A 74 -14.14 -13.78 -5.66
CA PRO A 74 -13.69 -13.72 -4.28
C PRO A 74 -12.16 -13.82 -4.20
N TYR A 75 -11.54 -12.94 -3.44
CA TYR A 75 -10.09 -12.96 -3.23
C TYR A 75 -9.67 -14.16 -2.34
N PRO A 76 -8.53 -14.83 -2.60
CA PRO A 76 -8.12 -16.00 -1.83
C PRO A 76 -7.92 -15.75 -0.33
N ASP A 77 -8.37 -16.70 0.49
CA ASP A 77 -8.04 -16.77 1.91
C ASP A 77 -6.57 -17.13 2.12
N ALA A 78 -5.83 -16.22 2.75
CA ALA A 78 -4.39 -16.34 3.00
C ALA A 78 -4.02 -17.46 3.99
N GLN A 79 -2.98 -18.21 3.65
CA GLN A 79 -2.47 -19.35 4.42
C GLN A 79 -1.29 -18.95 5.33
N ASP A 80 -1.48 -19.05 6.65
CA ASP A 80 -0.42 -18.75 7.63
C ASP A 80 0.64 -19.86 7.72
N ALA A 81 0.32 -21.10 7.35
CA ALA A 81 1.20 -22.26 7.42
C ALA A 81 1.22 -23.05 6.09
N SER A 82 2.32 -23.76 5.83
CA SER A 82 2.45 -24.62 4.65
C SER A 82 1.55 -25.86 4.76
N PRO A 83 0.80 -26.25 3.73
CA PRO A 83 -0.08 -27.43 3.75
C PRO A 83 0.69 -28.75 3.97
N PHE A 84 1.99 -28.79 3.66
CA PHE A 84 2.82 -29.98 3.84
C PHE A 84 3.25 -30.24 5.29
N ASN A 85 3.05 -29.27 6.21
CA ASN A 85 3.43 -29.43 7.62
C ASN A 85 2.50 -30.38 8.41
N GLU A 86 1.28 -30.66 7.93
CA GLU A 86 0.35 -31.56 8.64
C GLU A 86 0.72 -33.05 8.48
N SER A 87 1.58 -33.38 7.51
CA SER A 87 1.98 -34.75 7.17
C SER A 87 3.49 -35.03 7.30
N ALA A 88 4.29 -34.04 7.69
CA ALA A 88 5.73 -34.20 7.87
C ALA A 88 6.06 -34.86 9.23
N PRO A 89 7.04 -35.79 9.32
CA PRO A 89 7.50 -36.32 10.59
C PRO A 89 8.03 -35.21 11.50
N ILE A 90 7.74 -35.28 12.80
CA ILE A 90 8.00 -34.24 13.83
C ILE A 90 9.47 -33.78 13.92
N ASN A 91 10.41 -34.51 13.31
CA ASN A 91 11.85 -34.22 13.30
C ASN A 91 12.42 -33.81 11.91
N SER A 92 11.61 -33.40 10.93
CA SER A 92 12.15 -32.95 9.64
C SER A 92 12.89 -31.61 9.76
N THR A 93 14.21 -31.63 9.59
CA THR A 93 15.07 -30.43 9.61
C THR A 93 15.02 -29.60 8.31
N ILE A 94 14.24 -30.04 7.33
CA ILE A 94 14.08 -29.38 6.03
C ILE A 94 13.08 -28.22 6.18
N PRO A 95 13.46 -26.97 5.86
CA PRO A 95 12.52 -25.85 5.87
C PRO A 95 11.35 -26.10 4.90
N PRO A 96 10.11 -25.69 5.25
CA PRO A 96 8.98 -25.82 4.32
C PRO A 96 9.26 -25.00 3.05
N LEU A 97 8.98 -25.61 1.89
CA LEU A 97 9.10 -24.94 0.59
C LEU A 97 8.21 -23.69 0.54
N PRO A 98 8.60 -22.65 -0.22
CA PRO A 98 7.77 -21.47 -0.37
C PRO A 98 6.49 -21.76 -1.17
N PRO A 99 5.44 -20.94 -1.01
CA PRO A 99 4.16 -21.10 -1.69
C PRO A 99 4.26 -20.88 -3.21
N LEU A 100 3.50 -21.65 -3.98
CA LEU A 100 3.35 -21.51 -5.43
C LEU A 100 2.13 -20.67 -5.84
N TYR A 101 1.28 -20.33 -4.86
CA TYR A 101 0.14 -19.41 -4.94
C TYR A 101 -0.93 -19.81 -5.96
N GLU A 102 -1.24 -21.11 -6.08
CA GLU A 102 -2.21 -21.67 -7.03
C GLU A 102 -3.57 -20.93 -6.98
N ARG A 103 -4.11 -20.69 -5.78
CA ARG A 103 -5.38 -19.97 -5.58
C ARG A 103 -5.34 -18.52 -6.09
N TYR A 104 -4.18 -17.87 -6.07
CA TYR A 104 -4.02 -16.51 -6.60
C TYR A 104 -3.95 -16.51 -8.12
N ARG A 105 -3.43 -17.59 -8.73
CA ARG A 105 -3.43 -17.80 -10.18
C ARG A 105 -4.83 -18.03 -10.71
N GLU A 106 -5.60 -18.87 -10.01
CA GLU A 106 -7.02 -19.10 -10.26
C GLU A 106 -7.81 -17.79 -10.15
N TYR A 107 -7.63 -17.04 -9.05
CA TYR A 107 -8.24 -15.72 -8.86
C TYR A 107 -7.92 -14.73 -10.00
N GLU A 108 -6.68 -14.67 -10.49
CA GLU A 108 -6.29 -13.78 -11.59
C GLU A 108 -6.89 -14.17 -12.94
N ASP A 109 -7.02 -15.48 -13.20
CA ASP A 109 -7.66 -16.00 -14.41
C ASP A 109 -9.17 -15.68 -14.36
N ASP A 110 -9.84 -15.98 -13.26
CA ASP A 110 -11.26 -15.68 -13.03
C ASP A 110 -11.53 -14.16 -13.09
N LEU A 111 -10.68 -13.35 -12.47
CA LEU A 111 -10.75 -11.88 -12.51
C LEU A 111 -10.65 -11.39 -13.96
N SER A 112 -9.67 -11.88 -14.73
CA SER A 112 -9.48 -11.49 -16.13
C SER A 112 -10.69 -11.88 -16.99
N VAL A 113 -11.20 -13.11 -16.83
CA VAL A 113 -12.40 -13.59 -17.54
C VAL A 113 -13.64 -12.78 -17.16
N ASN A 114 -13.85 -12.49 -15.87
CA ASN A 114 -14.97 -11.69 -15.40
C ASN A 114 -14.90 -10.24 -15.91
N ASN A 115 -13.71 -9.63 -15.95
CA ASN A 115 -13.52 -8.30 -16.50
C ASN A 115 -13.84 -8.26 -18.01
N LEU A 116 -13.41 -9.28 -18.77
CA LEU A 116 -13.71 -9.42 -20.20
C LEU A 116 -15.21 -9.60 -20.47
N LEU A 117 -15.91 -10.39 -19.64
CA LEU A 117 -17.35 -10.65 -19.77
C LEU A 117 -18.22 -9.43 -19.45
N ASN A 118 -17.77 -8.59 -18.51
CA ASN A 118 -18.50 -7.37 -18.11
C ASN A 118 -18.10 -6.12 -18.93
N HIS A 119 -17.15 -6.24 -19.87
CA HIS A 119 -16.73 -5.13 -20.72
C HIS A 119 -17.77 -4.81 -21.80
N ALA A 120 -17.99 -3.52 -22.10
CA ALA A 120 -19.07 -3.07 -22.97
C ALA A 120 -18.94 -3.51 -24.44
N GLY A 121 -17.72 -3.66 -24.97
CA GLY A 121 -17.45 -4.27 -26.28
C GLY A 121 -17.35 -5.81 -26.26
N GLY A 122 -17.58 -6.43 -25.11
CA GLY A 122 -17.39 -7.85 -24.88
C GLY A 122 -15.96 -8.34 -25.12
N ILE A 123 -15.81 -9.66 -25.22
CA ILE A 123 -14.51 -10.33 -25.40
C ILE A 123 -13.89 -10.03 -26.79
N ALA A 124 -14.71 -9.73 -27.79
CA ALA A 124 -14.32 -9.70 -29.20
C ALA A 124 -13.66 -8.40 -29.67
N GLU A 125 -13.98 -7.26 -29.06
CA GLU A 125 -13.61 -5.93 -29.58
C GLU A 125 -12.33 -5.33 -28.96
N GLY A 126 -11.75 -5.99 -27.95
CA GLY A 126 -10.55 -5.48 -27.26
C GLY A 126 -9.23 -5.81 -27.95
N SER A 127 -8.41 -4.78 -28.20
CA SER A 127 -6.99 -4.90 -28.57
C SER A 127 -6.06 -4.86 -27.35
N TYR A 128 -5.02 -5.69 -27.35
CA TYR A 128 -4.15 -5.96 -26.20
C TYR A 128 -2.67 -5.84 -26.56
N ILE A 129 -1.85 -5.39 -25.60
CA ILE A 129 -0.39 -5.41 -25.69
C ILE A 129 0.24 -6.19 -24.53
N PHE A 130 1.05 -7.19 -24.88
CA PHE A 130 1.82 -7.99 -23.93
C PHE A 130 3.31 -7.68 -23.99
N PHE A 131 3.86 -7.23 -22.87
CA PHE A 131 5.29 -6.99 -22.69
C PHE A 131 5.97 -8.30 -22.31
N ALA A 132 6.16 -9.20 -23.30
CA ALA A 132 6.63 -10.56 -23.05
C ALA A 132 8.12 -10.64 -22.62
N ASN A 133 8.87 -9.55 -22.80
CA ASN A 133 10.25 -9.38 -22.33
C ASN A 133 10.39 -8.55 -21.04
N HIS A 134 9.32 -8.41 -20.25
CA HIS A 134 9.37 -7.70 -18.95
C HIS A 134 10.51 -8.19 -18.03
N ALA A 135 11.03 -7.30 -17.19
CA ALA A 135 12.11 -7.60 -16.27
C ALA A 135 11.82 -8.83 -15.39
N SER A 136 12.78 -9.74 -15.37
CA SER A 136 12.78 -10.97 -14.58
C SER A 136 14.15 -11.20 -13.94
N GLY A 137 14.27 -12.18 -13.05
CA GLY A 137 15.54 -12.53 -12.38
C GLY A 137 16.10 -11.46 -11.45
N CYS A 138 15.29 -10.46 -11.06
CA CYS A 138 15.72 -9.32 -10.26
C CYS A 138 14.70 -8.92 -9.18
N GLY A 139 15.09 -7.99 -8.29
CA GLY A 139 14.26 -7.56 -7.17
C GLY A 139 12.98 -6.82 -7.59
N TRP A 140 11.90 -7.01 -6.83
CA TRP A 140 10.54 -6.51 -7.12
C TRP A 140 10.46 -5.03 -7.54
N GLY A 141 11.25 -4.15 -6.92
CA GLY A 141 11.28 -2.73 -7.29
C GLY A 141 11.65 -2.46 -8.76
N ASN A 142 12.46 -3.33 -9.37
CA ASN A 142 12.88 -3.22 -10.78
C ASN A 142 11.77 -3.65 -11.74
N VAL A 143 11.03 -4.70 -11.36
CA VAL A 143 9.91 -5.22 -12.14
C VAL A 143 8.71 -4.27 -12.03
N LEU A 144 8.45 -3.74 -10.83
CA LEU A 144 7.35 -2.82 -10.59
C LEU A 144 7.50 -1.49 -11.35
N GLN A 145 8.71 -0.91 -11.40
CA GLN A 145 8.91 0.33 -12.16
C GLN A 145 8.56 0.12 -13.64
N GLU A 146 9.08 -0.93 -14.29
CA GLU A 146 8.81 -1.19 -15.71
C GLU A 146 7.33 -1.48 -15.95
N MET A 147 6.73 -2.35 -15.14
CA MET A 147 5.31 -2.70 -15.19
C MET A 147 4.40 -1.47 -15.17
N VAL A 148 4.72 -0.47 -14.33
CA VAL A 148 3.92 0.76 -14.23
C VAL A 148 4.04 1.64 -15.47
N PHE A 149 5.23 1.78 -16.07
CA PHE A 149 5.38 2.54 -17.32
C PHE A 149 4.82 1.80 -18.54
N SER A 150 4.94 0.47 -18.58
CA SER A 150 4.35 -0.38 -19.61
C SER A 150 2.82 -0.40 -19.56
N ALA A 151 2.22 -0.44 -18.36
CA ALA A 151 0.77 -0.27 -18.18
C ALA A 151 0.28 1.13 -18.57
N MET A 152 1.08 2.18 -18.29
CA MET A 152 0.78 3.54 -18.72
C MET A 152 0.84 3.66 -20.26
N LEU A 153 1.86 3.11 -20.92
CA LEU A 153 1.97 3.07 -22.38
C LEU A 153 0.78 2.35 -23.03
N ALA A 154 0.34 1.21 -22.46
CA ALA A 154 -0.86 0.53 -22.93
C ALA A 154 -2.11 1.42 -22.83
N GLY A 155 -2.30 2.11 -21.70
CA GLY A 155 -3.41 3.05 -21.50
C GLY A 155 -3.38 4.24 -22.47
N GLU A 156 -2.23 4.89 -22.67
CA GLU A 156 -2.08 5.99 -23.64
C GLU A 156 -2.32 5.51 -25.09
N ALA A 157 -1.96 4.26 -25.41
CA ALA A 157 -2.26 3.60 -26.67
C ALA A 157 -3.73 3.10 -26.80
N LYS A 158 -4.53 3.20 -25.74
CA LYS A 158 -5.91 2.67 -25.62
C LYS A 158 -6.02 1.15 -25.77
N LEU A 159 -4.95 0.44 -25.39
CA LEU A 159 -4.84 -1.01 -25.42
C LEU A 159 -5.04 -1.59 -24.02
N GLY A 160 -5.62 -2.78 -23.94
CA GLY A 160 -5.61 -3.56 -22.70
C GLY A 160 -4.19 -3.99 -22.34
N TYR A 161 -3.74 -3.65 -21.13
CA TYR A 161 -2.45 -4.10 -20.63
C TYR A 161 -2.48 -5.59 -20.29
N VAL A 162 -1.51 -6.36 -20.78
CA VAL A 162 -1.33 -7.76 -20.38
C VAL A 162 -0.21 -7.86 -19.37
N TRP A 163 -0.55 -8.24 -18.14
CA TRP A 163 0.42 -8.44 -17.05
C TRP A 163 0.86 -9.90 -16.96
N ASP A 164 2.03 -10.15 -16.39
CA ASP A 164 2.54 -11.50 -16.10
C ASP A 164 3.00 -11.63 -14.65
N ASP A 165 3.33 -12.84 -14.21
CA ASP A 165 3.86 -13.10 -12.86
C ASP A 165 5.16 -12.31 -12.59
N TYR A 166 5.40 -11.95 -11.33
CA TYR A 166 6.73 -11.55 -10.89
C TYR A 166 7.67 -12.76 -10.96
N THR A 167 8.56 -12.75 -11.96
CA THR A 167 9.32 -13.94 -12.38
C THR A 167 10.81 -13.83 -12.04
N TRP A 168 11.33 -14.82 -11.32
CA TRP A 168 12.76 -15.05 -11.09
C TRP A 168 13.38 -16.01 -12.10
N ASP A 169 12.63 -17.04 -12.52
CA ASP A 169 13.07 -18.05 -13.49
C ASP A 169 11.93 -18.37 -14.47
N SER A 170 12.22 -18.20 -15.75
CA SER A 170 11.30 -18.38 -16.87
C SER A 170 11.42 -19.74 -17.58
N SER A 171 12.33 -20.61 -17.13
CA SER A 171 12.57 -21.96 -17.70
C SER A 171 11.42 -22.95 -17.48
N GLY A 172 10.46 -22.61 -16.62
CA GLY A 172 9.29 -23.45 -16.29
C GLY A 172 9.36 -24.14 -14.93
N ASN A 173 10.49 -24.03 -14.22
CA ASN A 173 10.61 -24.49 -12.84
C ASN A 173 9.58 -23.82 -11.91
N ASN A 174 9.29 -24.49 -10.79
CA ASN A 174 8.45 -23.97 -9.71
C ASN A 174 9.27 -23.22 -8.65
N TYR A 175 10.54 -23.61 -8.49
CA TYR A 175 11.47 -23.07 -7.50
C TYR A 175 12.82 -22.72 -8.13
N SER A 176 13.47 -21.72 -7.57
CA SER A 176 14.80 -21.22 -7.96
C SER A 176 15.66 -21.01 -6.71
N ASP A 177 16.98 -20.94 -6.87
CA ASP A 177 17.87 -20.51 -5.79
C ASP A 177 18.16 -19.00 -5.91
N TYR A 178 18.17 -18.32 -4.76
CA TYR A 178 18.71 -16.97 -4.63
C TYR A 178 19.52 -16.89 -3.33
N ASN A 179 20.84 -16.74 -3.47
CA ASN A 179 21.80 -16.68 -2.36
C ASN A 179 21.70 -17.90 -1.41
N GLY A 180 21.60 -19.12 -1.96
CA GLY A 180 21.49 -20.36 -1.18
C GLY A 180 20.13 -20.55 -0.50
N ARG A 181 19.10 -19.83 -0.95
CA ARG A 181 17.72 -19.93 -0.45
C ARG A 181 16.79 -20.28 -1.59
N VAL A 182 16.02 -21.35 -1.39
CA VAL A 182 14.92 -21.73 -2.28
C VAL A 182 13.83 -20.65 -2.23
N ILE A 183 13.53 -20.08 -3.39
CA ILE A 183 12.45 -19.12 -3.62
C ILE A 183 11.47 -19.64 -4.69
N THR A 184 10.24 -19.13 -4.68
CA THR A 184 9.27 -19.42 -5.74
C THR A 184 9.68 -18.73 -7.04
N SER A 185 9.77 -19.47 -8.15
CA SER A 185 10.21 -18.95 -9.44
C SER A 185 9.29 -17.88 -10.02
N ARG A 186 7.98 -17.93 -9.71
CA ARG A 186 6.94 -17.09 -10.30
C ARG A 186 5.85 -16.76 -9.28
N ILE A 187 5.69 -15.49 -8.94
CA ILE A 187 4.76 -14.99 -7.92
C ILE A 187 3.62 -14.21 -8.61
N PRO A 188 2.34 -14.60 -8.45
CA PRO A 188 1.20 -13.89 -9.04
C PRO A 188 1.10 -12.45 -8.52
N LEU A 189 0.85 -11.47 -9.38
CA LEU A 189 0.86 -10.04 -9.01
C LEU A 189 -0.21 -9.68 -8.00
N SER A 190 -1.35 -10.37 -8.02
CA SER A 190 -2.45 -10.23 -7.07
C SER A 190 -2.05 -10.51 -5.61
N THR A 191 -0.91 -11.15 -5.36
CA THR A 191 -0.33 -11.30 -4.02
C THR A 191 0.24 -9.99 -3.47
N MET A 192 0.68 -9.07 -4.33
CA MET A 192 1.35 -7.82 -3.95
C MET A 192 0.50 -6.57 -4.24
N ILE A 193 -0.09 -6.49 -5.43
CA ILE A 193 -0.76 -5.27 -5.94
C ILE A 193 -2.25 -5.50 -6.25
N ARG A 194 -2.97 -4.39 -6.45
CA ARG A 194 -4.38 -4.32 -6.86
C ARG A 194 -4.60 -3.02 -7.65
N GLY A 195 -5.68 -2.97 -8.44
CA GLY A 195 -6.11 -1.76 -9.15
C GLY A 195 -6.03 -1.91 -10.67
N HIS A 196 -5.86 -0.79 -11.37
CA HIS A 196 -5.94 -0.73 -12.84
C HIS A 196 -4.97 -1.68 -13.57
N ILE A 197 -3.78 -1.92 -13.01
CA ILE A 197 -2.81 -2.88 -13.57
C ILE A 197 -3.43 -4.28 -13.67
N LEU A 198 -4.24 -4.69 -12.68
CA LEU A 198 -4.96 -5.97 -12.66
C LEU A 198 -6.39 -5.88 -13.23
N GLY A 199 -6.68 -4.83 -14.01
CA GLY A 199 -8.00 -4.62 -14.63
C GLY A 199 -9.11 -4.24 -13.65
N ILE A 200 -8.76 -3.86 -12.41
CA ILE A 200 -9.73 -3.53 -11.37
C ILE A 200 -9.98 -2.02 -11.34
N ASP A 201 -11.22 -1.62 -11.59
CA ASP A 201 -11.68 -0.24 -11.48
C ASP A 201 -12.71 -0.08 -10.36
N GLU A 202 -12.31 0.54 -9.26
CA GLU A 202 -13.18 0.77 -8.10
C GLU A 202 -14.25 1.85 -8.36
N SER A 203 -14.10 2.68 -9.40
CA SER A 203 -15.10 3.69 -9.77
C SER A 203 -16.42 3.08 -10.27
N SER A 204 -16.37 1.85 -10.80
CA SER A 204 -17.52 1.06 -11.23
C SER A 204 -18.49 0.71 -10.08
N SER A 205 -18.03 0.74 -8.83
CA SER A 205 -18.85 0.43 -7.64
C SER A 205 -19.82 1.55 -7.25
N ASN A 206 -19.57 2.79 -7.69
CA ASN A 206 -20.46 3.93 -7.45
C ASN A 206 -21.35 4.19 -8.67
N THR A 207 -22.64 3.87 -8.52
CA THR A 207 -23.67 4.01 -9.56
C THR A 207 -23.65 5.36 -10.30
N ARG A 208 -23.85 5.31 -11.63
CA ARG A 208 -24.14 6.44 -12.55
C ARG A 208 -22.96 7.28 -13.09
N ALA A 209 -21.76 6.71 -13.17
CA ALA A 209 -20.78 7.18 -14.16
C ALA A 209 -21.09 6.57 -15.55
N ASN A 210 -21.88 7.28 -16.37
CA ASN A 210 -21.94 7.03 -17.83
C ASN A 210 -20.63 7.51 -18.48
N HIS A 211 -19.53 6.82 -18.19
CA HIS A 211 -18.32 6.89 -18.99
C HIS A 211 -18.17 5.55 -19.69
N SER A 212 -18.24 5.60 -21.01
CA SER A 212 -17.77 4.53 -21.87
C SER A 212 -16.30 4.28 -21.51
N ILE A 213 -16.02 3.18 -20.80
CA ILE A 213 -14.67 2.67 -20.65
C ILE A 213 -14.29 2.14 -22.04
N THR A 214 -13.69 3.02 -22.84
CA THR A 214 -13.30 2.78 -24.25
C THR A 214 -12.01 2.00 -24.38
N MET A 215 -11.33 1.73 -23.26
CA MET A 215 -10.13 0.90 -23.22
C MET A 215 -10.50 -0.51 -22.74
N PRO A 216 -9.97 -1.58 -23.35
CA PRO A 216 -10.18 -2.93 -22.86
C PRO A 216 -9.61 -3.08 -21.43
N PRO A 217 -10.25 -3.86 -20.55
CA PRO A 217 -9.70 -4.11 -19.23
C PRO A 217 -8.37 -4.86 -19.37
N SER A 218 -7.39 -4.55 -18.53
CA SER A 218 -6.15 -5.31 -18.42
C SER A 218 -6.47 -6.79 -18.10
N ILE A 219 -5.63 -7.73 -18.56
CA ILE A 219 -5.79 -9.19 -18.35
C ILE A 219 -4.47 -9.89 -18.03
N SER A 220 -4.53 -11.09 -17.43
CA SER A 220 -3.35 -11.93 -17.21
C SER A 220 -2.78 -12.49 -18.52
N SER A 221 -1.46 -12.71 -18.54
CA SER A 221 -0.72 -13.40 -19.61
C SER A 221 -1.39 -14.73 -19.98
N ARG A 222 -1.81 -15.52 -18.99
CA ARG A 222 -2.48 -16.81 -19.16
C ARG A 222 -3.82 -16.71 -19.90
N VAL A 223 -4.58 -15.63 -19.68
CA VAL A 223 -5.83 -15.37 -20.42
C VAL A 223 -5.56 -14.76 -21.79
N PHE A 224 -4.56 -13.89 -21.92
CA PHE A 224 -4.07 -13.42 -23.23
C PHE A 224 -3.58 -14.58 -24.11
N GLU A 225 -2.91 -15.59 -23.56
CA GLU A 225 -2.47 -16.75 -24.36
C GLU A 225 -3.64 -17.56 -24.94
N ARG A 226 -4.79 -17.60 -24.26
CA ARG A 226 -6.03 -18.23 -24.74
C ARG A 226 -6.80 -17.34 -25.72
N LEU A 227 -6.76 -16.01 -25.52
CA LEU A 227 -7.45 -15.00 -26.32
C LEU A 227 -6.73 -14.68 -27.65
N CYS A 228 -5.40 -14.75 -27.61
CA CYS A 228 -4.46 -14.32 -28.65
C CYS A 228 -3.42 -15.43 -28.88
N PRO A 229 -3.72 -16.47 -29.68
CA PRO A 229 -2.75 -17.51 -30.01
C PRO A 229 -1.59 -16.93 -30.83
N ARG A 230 -0.39 -17.53 -30.75
CA ARG A 230 0.85 -16.97 -31.34
C ARG A 230 0.74 -16.60 -32.83
N ILE A 231 -0.09 -17.30 -33.60
CA ILE A 231 -0.31 -17.04 -35.04
C ILE A 231 -1.06 -15.73 -35.32
N GLU A 232 -1.80 -15.21 -34.35
CA GLU A 232 -2.55 -13.93 -34.44
C GLU A 232 -1.76 -12.75 -33.87
N ARG A 233 -0.58 -12.98 -33.26
CA ARG A 233 0.21 -11.94 -32.60
C ARG A 233 1.05 -11.16 -33.61
N VAL A 234 0.91 -9.83 -33.55
CA VAL A 234 1.76 -8.89 -34.26
C VAL A 234 2.90 -8.47 -33.35
N VAL A 235 4.12 -8.84 -33.70
CA VAL A 235 5.32 -8.55 -32.88
C VAL A 235 5.86 -7.15 -33.15
N ILE A 236 6.28 -6.48 -32.06
CA ILE A 236 6.98 -5.20 -32.00
C ILE A 236 8.19 -5.30 -31.05
N ASP A 237 9.21 -4.48 -31.24
CA ASP A 237 10.36 -4.33 -30.36
C ASP A 237 10.99 -2.93 -30.51
N LYS A 238 11.99 -2.62 -29.68
CA LYS A 238 12.67 -1.33 -29.69
C LYS A 238 13.38 -1.05 -31.01
N GLU A 239 13.99 -2.06 -31.64
CA GLU A 239 14.60 -1.96 -32.98
C GLU A 239 13.57 -1.55 -34.05
N THR A 240 12.35 -2.10 -33.97
CA THR A 240 11.24 -1.66 -34.83
C THR A 240 10.88 -0.18 -34.61
N VAL A 241 10.92 0.31 -33.37
CA VAL A 241 10.65 1.72 -33.05
C VAL A 241 11.76 2.64 -33.54
N GLU A 242 13.02 2.26 -33.36
CA GLU A 242 14.18 2.99 -33.89
C GLU A 242 14.16 3.04 -35.42
N SER A 243 13.87 1.92 -36.07
CA SER A 243 13.69 1.84 -37.52
C SER A 243 12.60 2.80 -38.01
N TYR A 244 11.46 2.87 -37.33
CA TYR A 244 10.39 3.82 -37.69
C TYR A 244 10.83 5.29 -37.55
N LEU A 245 11.53 5.64 -36.47
CA LEU A 245 12.11 6.97 -36.28
C LEU A 245 13.09 7.33 -37.40
N HIS A 246 13.94 6.39 -37.82
CA HIS A 246 14.83 6.57 -38.97
C HIS A 246 14.06 6.79 -40.29
N THR A 247 13.04 5.97 -40.59
CA THR A 247 12.24 6.15 -41.82
C THR A 247 11.46 7.46 -41.89
N THR A 248 11.14 8.04 -40.73
CA THR A 248 10.42 9.33 -40.62
C THR A 248 11.36 10.55 -40.57
N ASN A 249 12.68 10.35 -40.72
CA ASN A 249 13.71 11.38 -40.55
C ASN A 249 13.64 12.09 -39.19
N SER A 250 13.28 11.36 -38.14
CA SER A 250 13.27 11.88 -36.78
C SER A 250 14.70 12.02 -36.24
N ASN A 251 14.97 13.12 -35.55
CA ASN A 251 16.24 13.34 -34.84
C ASN A 251 16.30 12.66 -33.47
N ILE A 252 15.26 11.92 -33.06
CA ILE A 252 15.18 11.22 -31.78
C ILE A 252 16.05 9.96 -31.81
N ARG A 253 16.96 9.83 -30.84
CA ARG A 253 17.73 8.61 -30.56
C ARG A 253 17.26 8.02 -29.24
N LEU A 254 16.61 6.85 -29.24
CA LEU A 254 16.04 6.27 -28.00
C LEU A 254 17.05 6.09 -26.84
N PRO A 255 18.34 5.77 -27.07
CA PRO A 255 19.33 5.70 -25.99
C PRO A 255 19.60 7.04 -25.27
N GLU A 256 19.32 8.18 -25.91
CA GLU A 256 19.56 9.54 -25.39
C GLU A 256 18.24 10.27 -25.04
N ALA A 257 17.12 9.86 -25.66
CA ALA A 257 15.81 10.51 -25.62
C ALA A 257 15.23 10.65 -24.21
N THR A 258 14.47 11.73 -23.96
CA THR A 258 13.66 11.86 -22.74
C THR A 258 12.59 10.76 -22.68
N GLY A 259 12.12 10.41 -21.47
CA GLY A 259 11.08 9.39 -21.31
C GLY A 259 9.80 9.70 -22.10
N LYS A 260 9.40 10.97 -22.18
CA LYS A 260 8.27 11.39 -23.02
C LYS A 260 8.52 11.16 -24.51
N GLN A 261 9.73 11.40 -25.01
CA GLN A 261 10.11 11.08 -26.39
C GLN A 261 10.11 9.56 -26.66
N VAL A 262 10.52 8.74 -25.68
CA VAL A 262 10.43 7.28 -25.78
C VAL A 262 8.96 6.85 -25.85
N LEU A 263 8.11 7.33 -24.94
CA LEU A 263 6.66 7.09 -24.94
C LEU A 263 6.03 7.49 -26.29
N ASP A 264 6.32 8.70 -26.78
CA ASP A 264 5.76 9.21 -28.04
C ASP A 264 6.24 8.41 -29.27
N ALA A 265 7.48 7.92 -29.27
CA ALA A 265 7.98 7.04 -30.32
C ALA A 265 7.24 5.69 -30.36
N TRP A 266 7.03 5.06 -29.21
CA TRP A 266 6.22 3.84 -29.10
C TRP A 266 4.78 4.08 -29.55
N LEU A 267 4.14 5.16 -29.10
CA LEU A 267 2.77 5.53 -29.50
C LEU A 267 2.66 5.78 -31.01
N ALA A 268 3.62 6.48 -31.62
CA ALA A 268 3.63 6.76 -33.06
C ALA A 268 3.71 5.47 -33.90
N VAL A 269 4.46 4.45 -33.43
CA VAL A 269 4.51 3.14 -34.08
C VAL A 269 3.21 2.37 -33.87
N LEU A 270 2.68 2.33 -32.66
CA LEU A 270 1.42 1.64 -32.33
C LEU A 270 0.24 2.20 -33.13
N GLU A 271 0.26 3.49 -33.49
CA GLU A 271 -0.77 4.11 -34.35
C GLU A 271 -0.61 3.86 -35.86
N THR A 272 0.45 3.18 -36.30
CA THR A 272 0.55 2.74 -37.71
C THR A 272 -0.46 1.64 -38.03
N PRO A 273 -0.93 1.51 -39.29
CA PRO A 273 -1.95 0.52 -39.66
C PRO A 273 -1.62 -0.94 -39.35
N LYS A 274 -0.33 -1.29 -39.16
CA LYS A 274 0.10 -2.64 -38.76
C LYS A 274 -0.34 -2.99 -37.34
N TYR A 275 -0.25 -2.04 -36.40
CA TYR A 275 -0.51 -2.27 -34.98
C TYR A 275 -1.88 -1.74 -34.54
N LYS A 276 -2.31 -0.59 -35.09
CA LYS A 276 -3.64 -0.01 -34.80
C LYS A 276 -4.80 -0.96 -35.12
N ASN A 277 -4.64 -1.79 -36.16
CA ASN A 277 -5.62 -2.80 -36.55
C ASN A 277 -5.34 -4.19 -35.95
N ALA A 278 -4.27 -4.34 -35.15
CA ALA A 278 -3.94 -5.60 -34.50
C ALA A 278 -4.76 -5.74 -33.21
N ARG A 279 -5.37 -6.90 -33.03
CA ARG A 279 -6.01 -7.29 -31.77
C ARG A 279 -4.98 -7.74 -30.72
N CYS A 280 -3.92 -8.38 -31.17
CA CYS A 280 -2.96 -9.07 -30.34
C CYS A 280 -1.56 -8.55 -30.64
N ILE A 281 -1.02 -7.68 -29.78
CA ILE A 281 0.33 -7.13 -29.91
C ILE A 281 1.23 -7.78 -28.86
N GLU A 282 2.42 -8.22 -29.27
CA GLU A 282 3.43 -8.77 -28.35
C GLU A 282 4.74 -8.00 -28.53
N VAL A 283 5.29 -7.47 -27.44
CA VAL A 283 6.67 -7.01 -27.41
C VAL A 283 7.57 -8.25 -27.40
N ASN A 284 8.47 -8.34 -28.37
CA ASN A 284 9.29 -9.51 -28.66
C ASN A 284 9.96 -10.08 -27.40
N LYS A 285 9.51 -11.28 -26.96
CA LYS A 285 10.01 -11.96 -25.76
C LYS A 285 11.54 -12.14 -25.71
N PHE A 286 12.18 -12.23 -26.87
CA PHE A 286 13.63 -12.46 -26.97
C PHE A 286 14.45 -11.17 -27.13
N SER A 287 13.79 -10.01 -27.20
CA SER A 287 14.47 -8.71 -27.23
C SER A 287 15.08 -8.40 -25.86
N PRO A 288 16.41 -8.15 -25.77
CA PRO A 288 17.03 -7.67 -24.53
C PRO A 288 16.66 -6.20 -24.22
N ASP A 289 16.03 -5.53 -25.19
CA ASP A 289 15.66 -4.13 -25.12
C ASP A 289 14.21 -3.95 -24.65
N HIS A 290 14.08 -3.38 -23.46
CA HIS A 290 12.81 -3.05 -22.82
C HIS A 290 12.26 -1.72 -23.34
N ALA A 291 10.93 -1.57 -23.36
CA ALA A 291 10.29 -0.30 -23.76
C ALA A 291 10.67 0.86 -22.82
N PHE A 292 10.81 0.58 -21.53
CA PHE A 292 11.28 1.51 -20.50
C PHE A 292 12.42 0.86 -19.71
N ASP A 293 13.62 0.87 -20.29
CA ASP A 293 14.80 0.24 -19.70
C ASP A 293 15.29 0.90 -18.39
N ILE A 294 16.11 0.16 -17.64
CA ILE A 294 16.63 0.57 -16.33
C ILE A 294 17.47 1.87 -16.38
N TRP A 295 18.06 2.20 -17.52
CA TRP A 295 18.89 3.40 -17.73
C TRP A 295 18.02 4.64 -17.91
N LEU A 296 16.94 4.51 -18.69
CA LEU A 296 15.90 5.54 -18.78
C LEU A 296 15.28 5.80 -17.40
N LEU A 297 14.83 4.74 -16.72
CA LEU A 297 14.20 4.82 -15.40
C LEU A 297 15.18 5.20 -14.27
N GLY A 298 16.49 5.14 -14.54
CA GLY A 298 17.53 5.52 -13.59
C GLY A 298 18.02 6.96 -13.68
N SER A 299 17.66 7.68 -14.74
CA SER A 299 18.20 9.01 -15.03
C SER A 299 17.11 10.10 -15.01
N PRO A 300 17.49 11.40 -14.95
CA PRO A 300 16.56 12.52 -15.06
C PRO A 300 15.68 12.50 -16.32
N ARG A 301 16.05 11.71 -17.35
CA ARG A 301 15.27 11.52 -18.58
C ARG A 301 13.83 11.11 -18.29
N MET A 302 13.58 10.32 -17.23
CA MET A 302 12.23 9.90 -16.85
C MET A 302 11.33 11.01 -16.29
N HIS A 303 11.87 12.15 -15.83
CA HIS A 303 11.05 13.23 -15.25
C HIS A 303 9.95 13.71 -16.19
N SER A 304 10.25 13.72 -17.50
CA SER A 304 9.32 14.07 -18.57
C SER A 304 8.06 13.17 -18.64
N LEU A 305 8.07 11.98 -18.03
CA LEU A 305 6.91 11.08 -17.94
C LEU A 305 5.98 11.43 -16.77
N TRP A 306 6.43 12.21 -15.79
CA TRP A 306 5.67 12.47 -14.56
C TRP A 306 4.29 13.10 -14.79
N PRO A 307 4.10 14.10 -15.68
CA PRO A 307 2.78 14.67 -15.95
C PRO A 307 1.78 13.66 -16.53
N THR A 308 2.24 12.72 -17.36
CA THR A 308 1.42 11.61 -17.88
C THR A 308 1.14 10.59 -16.78
N LEU A 309 2.19 10.12 -16.09
CA LEU A 309 2.08 9.07 -15.08
C LEU A 309 1.16 9.47 -13.91
N SER A 310 1.35 10.66 -13.34
CA SER A 310 0.52 11.20 -12.25
C SER A 310 -0.95 11.35 -12.65
N ASN A 311 -1.23 11.54 -13.94
CA ASN A 311 -2.58 11.62 -14.45
C ASN A 311 -3.19 10.29 -14.90
N SER A 312 -2.38 9.25 -15.06
CA SER A 312 -2.80 7.94 -15.55
C SER A 312 -3.71 7.19 -14.56
N PRO A 313 -4.59 6.29 -15.04
CA PRO A 313 -5.32 5.36 -14.17
C PRO A 313 -4.40 4.45 -13.34
N VAL A 314 -3.17 4.18 -13.80
CA VAL A 314 -2.19 3.32 -13.12
C VAL A 314 -1.87 3.83 -11.72
N LEU A 315 -1.67 5.15 -11.54
CA LEU A 315 -1.47 5.75 -10.22
C LEU A 315 -2.78 6.14 -9.54
N LYS A 316 -3.77 6.67 -10.27
CA LYS A 316 -5.04 7.13 -9.68
C LYS A 316 -5.87 5.99 -9.06
N LEU A 317 -5.75 4.77 -9.59
CA LEU A 317 -6.42 3.56 -9.11
C LEU A 317 -5.41 2.56 -8.50
N TRP A 318 -4.24 3.01 -8.07
CA TRP A 318 -3.24 2.16 -7.42
C TRP A 318 -3.74 1.66 -6.05
N SER A 319 -3.59 0.37 -5.78
CA SER A 319 -3.81 -0.18 -4.44
C SER A 319 -2.87 -1.36 -4.15
N TRP A 320 -2.63 -1.64 -2.86
CA TRP A 320 -1.93 -2.86 -2.45
C TRP A 320 -2.90 -4.02 -2.32
N SER A 321 -2.41 -5.25 -2.41
CA SER A 321 -3.27 -6.43 -2.32
C SER A 321 -3.91 -6.59 -0.93
N PRO A 322 -5.05 -7.29 -0.84
CA PRO A 322 -5.60 -7.71 0.46
C PRO A 322 -4.62 -8.54 1.30
N LEU A 323 -3.73 -9.33 0.69
CA LEU A 323 -2.66 -10.06 1.41
C LEU A 323 -1.68 -9.10 2.10
N ILE A 324 -1.25 -8.03 1.41
CA ILE A 324 -0.37 -7.00 2.01
C ILE A 324 -1.11 -6.20 3.10
N LYS A 325 -2.39 -5.85 2.89
CA LYS A 325 -3.22 -5.16 3.89
C LYS A 325 -3.46 -6.02 5.14
N ARG A 326 -3.63 -7.34 4.97
CA ARG A 326 -3.68 -8.32 6.06
C ARG A 326 -2.36 -8.35 6.83
N ALA A 327 -1.23 -8.52 6.15
CA ALA A 327 0.09 -8.56 6.77
C ALA A 327 0.42 -7.26 7.54
N PHE A 328 0.01 -6.10 7.01
CA PHE A 328 0.08 -4.81 7.71
C PHE A 328 -0.76 -4.80 9.00
N LEU A 329 -2.02 -5.21 8.94
CA LEU A 329 -2.92 -5.16 10.11
C LEU A 329 -2.58 -6.19 11.19
N LYS A 330 -2.02 -7.34 10.79
CA LYS A 330 -1.39 -8.34 11.67
C LYS A 330 -0.18 -7.78 12.44
N ASN A 331 0.50 -6.77 11.87
CA ASN A 331 1.69 -6.12 12.44
C ASN A 331 1.44 -4.67 12.90
N ILE A 332 0.19 -4.22 13.01
CA ILE A 332 -0.19 -2.82 13.24
C ILE A 332 0.48 -2.15 14.45
N ARG A 333 0.86 -2.94 15.47
CA ARG A 333 1.58 -2.47 16.66
C ARG A 333 2.93 -1.80 16.34
N ASN A 334 3.58 -2.24 15.25
CA ASN A 334 4.87 -1.72 14.79
C ASN A 334 4.70 -0.38 14.03
N PHE A 335 3.47 -0.03 13.62
CA PHE A 335 3.19 1.07 12.68
C PHE A 335 2.24 2.15 13.23
N ALA A 336 1.46 1.84 14.26
CA ALA A 336 0.56 2.78 14.91
C ALA A 336 1.12 3.24 16.26
N ALA A 337 0.86 4.50 16.61
CA ALA A 337 1.18 5.05 17.92
C ALA A 337 0.48 4.27 19.05
N GLU A 338 1.12 4.10 20.20
CA GLU A 338 0.54 3.40 21.35
C GLU A 338 -0.81 4.02 21.79
N GLY A 339 -0.90 5.35 21.69
CA GLY A 339 -2.11 6.13 21.97
C GLY A 339 -3.35 5.69 21.18
N ASP A 340 -3.18 4.96 20.07
CA ASP A 340 -4.24 4.55 19.14
C ASP A 340 -4.59 3.06 19.20
N LEU A 341 -3.81 2.30 19.96
CA LEU A 341 -4.02 0.88 20.19
C LEU A 341 -4.62 0.65 21.57
N GLN A 342 -5.42 -0.40 21.69
CA GLN A 342 -5.93 -0.91 22.96
C GLN A 342 -5.47 -2.35 23.12
N ILE A 343 -4.56 -2.56 24.07
CA ILE A 343 -4.11 -3.90 24.46
C ILE A 343 -5.21 -4.53 25.32
N SER A 344 -5.66 -5.73 24.95
CA SER A 344 -6.68 -6.44 25.71
C SER A 344 -6.06 -7.14 26.91
N LEU A 345 -6.17 -6.53 28.10
CA LEU A 345 -5.70 -7.13 29.36
C LEU A 345 -6.38 -8.51 29.62
N ALA A 346 -7.64 -8.66 29.18
CA ALA A 346 -8.37 -9.92 29.25
C ALA A 346 -7.80 -11.02 28.33
N GLU A 347 -7.20 -10.67 27.19
CA GLU A 347 -6.49 -11.64 26.34
C GLU A 347 -5.09 -11.97 26.86
N TYR A 348 -4.38 -10.97 27.38
CA TYR A 348 -3.10 -11.16 28.05
C TYR A 348 -3.23 -12.16 29.22
N LEU A 349 -4.26 -11.98 30.06
CA LEU A 349 -4.59 -12.90 31.14
C LEU A 349 -5.16 -14.24 30.63
N LYS A 350 -5.97 -14.27 29.56
CA LYS A 350 -6.43 -15.55 28.97
C LYS A 350 -5.26 -16.44 28.57
N GLY A 351 -4.18 -15.89 28.02
CA GLY A 351 -2.97 -16.66 27.71
C GLY A 351 -2.44 -17.41 28.93
N TRP A 352 -2.35 -16.72 30.07
CA TRP A 352 -1.95 -17.30 31.36
C TRP A 352 -2.93 -18.38 31.85
N TRP A 353 -4.25 -18.17 31.70
CA TRP A 353 -5.26 -19.18 32.04
C TRP A 353 -5.24 -20.41 31.11
N THR A 354 -4.96 -20.25 29.82
CA THR A 354 -4.85 -21.39 28.88
C THR A 354 -3.61 -22.26 29.13
N TYR A 355 -2.53 -21.68 29.69
CA TYR A 355 -1.38 -22.46 30.18
C TYR A 355 -1.73 -23.36 31.37
N LEU A 356 -2.83 -23.08 32.09
CA LEU A 356 -3.28 -23.85 33.25
C LEU A 356 -4.42 -24.85 32.92
N ASN A 357 -5.06 -24.74 31.75
CA ASN A 357 -6.10 -25.67 31.28
C ASN A 357 -6.21 -25.66 29.74
N PRO A 358 -5.60 -26.63 29.03
CA PRO A 358 -5.79 -26.81 27.59
C PRO A 358 -7.12 -27.53 27.31
N ALA A 359 -8.12 -26.80 26.79
CA ALA A 359 -9.35 -27.38 26.26
C ALA A 359 -9.20 -27.71 24.76
N PRO A 360 -9.80 -28.80 24.26
CA PRO A 360 -9.71 -29.18 22.85
C PRO A 360 -10.45 -28.18 21.95
N ALA A 361 -9.80 -27.77 20.85
CA ALA A 361 -10.34 -26.77 19.93
C ALA A 361 -11.44 -27.39 19.03
N ILE A 362 -12.67 -26.89 19.17
CA ILE A 362 -13.78 -27.20 18.24
C ILE A 362 -13.76 -26.14 17.14
N ILE A 363 -13.42 -26.55 15.91
CA ILE A 363 -13.44 -25.69 14.73
C ILE A 363 -14.89 -25.34 14.38
N ARG A 364 -15.23 -24.05 14.41
CA ARG A 364 -16.47 -23.52 13.82
C ARG A 364 -16.12 -22.66 12.61
N THR A 365 -16.64 -23.04 11.44
CA THR A 365 -16.63 -22.22 10.23
C THR A 365 -17.47 -20.95 10.46
N ALA A 366 -16.86 -19.76 10.30
CA ALA A 366 -17.53 -18.47 10.44
C ALA A 366 -17.90 -17.87 9.07
N PRO A 367 -18.96 -17.05 8.95
CA PRO A 367 -19.40 -16.51 7.66
C PRO A 367 -18.57 -15.34 7.13
N PHE A 368 -18.79 -15.04 5.84
CA PHE A 368 -18.12 -14.11 4.90
C PHE A 368 -18.02 -12.61 5.28
N ASN A 369 -18.05 -12.26 6.58
CA ASN A 369 -17.64 -10.94 7.09
C ASN A 369 -16.52 -11.08 8.13
N ALA A 370 -15.72 -12.13 7.99
CA ALA A 370 -14.60 -12.48 8.86
C ALA A 370 -13.46 -11.45 8.70
N SER A 371 -13.57 -10.39 9.49
CA SER A 371 -12.51 -9.48 9.94
C SER A 371 -11.09 -9.80 9.46
N ILE A 372 -10.47 -8.83 8.79
CA ILE A 372 -9.01 -8.76 8.66
C ILE A 372 -8.39 -9.03 10.04
N GLN A 373 -7.68 -10.15 10.18
CA GLN A 373 -7.20 -10.62 11.47
C GLN A 373 -6.08 -9.72 11.99
N GLN A 374 -6.47 -8.72 12.79
CA GLN A 374 -5.58 -8.03 13.71
C GLN A 374 -4.96 -9.07 14.66
N ASP A 375 -3.74 -8.82 15.19
CA ASP A 375 -3.24 -9.60 16.32
C ASP A 375 -4.34 -9.61 17.40
N PRO A 376 -4.86 -10.78 17.83
CA PRO A 376 -6.05 -10.84 18.68
C PRO A 376 -5.88 -10.05 19.99
N LYS A 377 -4.63 -9.87 20.43
CA LYS A 377 -4.25 -9.13 21.64
C LYS A 377 -4.30 -7.60 21.47
N VAL A 378 -4.34 -7.08 20.24
CA VAL A 378 -4.21 -5.66 19.88
C VAL A 378 -5.42 -5.19 19.08
N ARG A 379 -6.25 -4.32 19.68
CA ARG A 379 -7.42 -3.75 19.03
C ARG A 379 -7.19 -2.28 18.67
N ILE A 380 -7.46 -1.91 17.41
CA ILE A 380 -7.43 -0.50 16.99
C ILE A 380 -8.58 0.28 17.65
N LYS A 381 -8.28 1.39 18.34
CA LYS A 381 -9.28 2.30 18.94
C LYS A 381 -10.21 2.87 17.87
N HIS A 382 -11.47 3.13 18.21
CA HIS A 382 -12.47 3.55 17.21
C HIS A 382 -12.07 4.80 16.42
N ARG A 383 -11.52 5.83 17.08
CA ARG A 383 -10.98 7.05 16.44
C ARG A 383 -9.90 6.74 15.39
N ALA A 384 -9.07 5.74 15.65
CA ALA A 384 -7.89 5.43 14.88
C ALA A 384 -8.17 4.63 13.61
N LYS A 385 -9.31 3.93 13.58
CA LYS A 385 -9.74 3.17 12.40
C LYS A 385 -9.87 4.03 11.13
N LYS A 386 -10.24 5.30 11.25
CA LYS A 386 -10.47 6.19 10.10
C LYS A 386 -9.22 6.40 9.24
N TYR A 387 -8.04 6.51 9.85
CA TYR A 387 -6.77 6.73 9.14
C TYR A 387 -5.94 5.45 9.02
N LEU A 388 -5.86 4.61 10.06
CA LEU A 388 -5.06 3.38 9.99
C LEU A 388 -5.57 2.39 8.94
N LEU A 389 -6.89 2.34 8.70
CA LEU A 389 -7.52 1.51 7.67
C LEU A 389 -7.67 2.21 6.31
N ASN A 390 -7.23 3.47 6.19
CA ASN A 390 -7.26 4.21 4.93
C ASN A 390 -5.85 4.30 4.35
N ASP A 391 -5.66 3.69 3.18
CA ASP A 391 -4.38 3.64 2.46
C ASP A 391 -3.86 5.03 2.06
N THR A 392 -4.73 6.05 2.03
CA THR A 392 -4.35 7.42 1.67
C THR A 392 -3.83 8.26 2.84
N HIS A 393 -4.02 7.81 4.08
CA HIS A 393 -3.57 8.55 5.26
C HIS A 393 -2.18 8.13 5.69
N THR A 394 -1.41 9.09 6.18
CA THR A 394 -0.09 8.85 6.76
C THR A 394 -0.17 8.07 8.08
N LEU A 395 0.93 7.41 8.40
CA LEU A 395 1.19 6.63 9.59
C LEU A 395 2.20 7.38 10.46
N PRO A 396 2.07 7.34 11.80
CA PRO A 396 2.93 8.06 12.73
C PRO A 396 4.32 7.41 12.90
N VAL A 397 4.99 7.14 11.78
CA VAL A 397 6.27 6.45 11.67
C VAL A 397 7.26 7.24 10.82
N LEU A 398 8.53 7.17 11.21
CA LEU A 398 9.66 7.42 10.35
C LEU A 398 10.07 6.08 9.71
N ALA A 399 9.90 5.96 8.40
CA ALA A 399 10.36 4.81 7.63
C ALA A 399 11.84 4.99 7.23
N LEU A 400 12.69 4.02 7.54
CA LEU A 400 14.14 4.06 7.33
C LEU A 400 14.59 2.86 6.46
N HIS A 401 14.83 3.08 5.17
CA HIS A 401 15.26 2.01 4.26
C HIS A 401 16.79 1.81 4.30
N LEU A 402 17.23 0.74 4.98
CA LEU A 402 18.63 0.33 5.12
C LEU A 402 18.92 -0.92 4.28
N ARG A 403 19.52 -0.73 3.11
CA ARG A 403 19.96 -1.83 2.26
C ARG A 403 21.36 -2.30 2.68
N ARG A 404 21.51 -3.60 2.95
CA ARG A 404 22.72 -4.28 3.45
C ARG A 404 22.91 -5.61 2.70
N GLY A 405 23.66 -6.56 3.26
CA GLY A 405 23.86 -7.89 2.68
C GLY A 405 24.65 -7.83 1.36
N ASP A 406 24.08 -8.43 0.31
CA ASP A 406 24.58 -8.39 -1.08
C ASP A 406 24.89 -6.97 -1.61
N PHE A 407 24.29 -5.95 -1.01
CA PHE A 407 24.46 -4.57 -1.43
C PHE A 407 25.85 -3.97 -1.17
N ALA A 408 26.68 -4.59 -0.33
CA ALA A 408 28.03 -4.09 -0.08
C ALA A 408 28.90 -4.09 -1.35
N GLU A 409 28.84 -5.19 -2.12
CA GLU A 409 29.52 -5.31 -3.42
C GLU A 409 28.88 -4.39 -4.47
N HIS A 410 27.54 -4.36 -4.53
CA HIS A 410 26.81 -3.45 -5.43
C HIS A 410 27.18 -1.97 -5.20
N CYS A 411 27.48 -1.58 -3.96
CA CYS A 411 27.92 -0.24 -3.62
C CYS A 411 29.27 0.15 -4.24
N ILE A 412 30.18 -0.82 -4.38
CA ILE A 412 31.48 -0.65 -5.03
C ILE A 412 31.27 -0.42 -6.53
N HIS A 413 30.43 -1.24 -7.17
CA HIS A 413 30.08 -1.11 -8.59
C HIS A 413 29.39 0.23 -8.89
N LEU A 414 28.48 0.71 -8.02
CA LEU A 414 27.83 2.01 -8.18
C LEU A 414 28.83 3.20 -8.17
N ALA A 415 29.93 3.08 -7.41
CA ALA A 415 31.01 4.07 -7.41
C ALA A 415 31.81 4.06 -8.71
N GLU A 416 32.13 2.87 -9.22
CA GLU A 416 32.86 2.65 -10.48
C GLU A 416 32.06 3.09 -11.71
N TRP A 417 30.76 2.82 -11.73
CA TRP A 417 29.84 3.29 -12.79
C TRP A 417 29.49 4.78 -12.69
N GLY A 418 29.87 5.46 -11.61
CA GLY A 418 29.52 6.86 -11.39
C GLY A 418 28.02 7.11 -11.22
N SER A 419 27.29 6.19 -10.59
CA SER A 419 25.85 6.32 -10.40
C SER A 419 25.50 7.52 -9.51
N THR A 420 24.52 8.33 -9.94
CA THR A 420 23.92 9.43 -9.16
C THR A 420 22.73 8.90 -8.33
N TYR A 421 22.06 9.78 -7.56
CA TYR A 421 20.71 9.48 -7.07
C TYR A 421 19.74 9.29 -8.25
N THR A 422 18.94 8.23 -8.20
CA THR A 422 18.23 7.76 -9.40
C THR A 422 16.71 7.96 -9.36
N GLY A 423 16.13 8.01 -10.57
CA GLY A 423 14.69 8.15 -10.80
C GLY A 423 14.11 9.44 -10.22
N PHE A 424 12.92 9.39 -9.63
CA PHE A 424 12.26 10.59 -9.07
C PHE A 424 13.02 11.29 -7.93
N ASN A 425 14.02 10.64 -7.28
CA ASN A 425 14.90 11.34 -6.33
C ASN A 425 15.81 12.39 -7.00
N SER A 426 15.95 12.34 -8.33
CA SER A 426 16.76 13.30 -9.08
C SER A 426 16.00 14.56 -9.52
N PHE A 427 14.72 14.72 -9.16
CA PHE A 427 13.97 15.96 -9.40
C PHE A 427 14.70 17.18 -8.80
N PRO A 428 14.69 18.36 -9.46
CA PRO A 428 15.38 19.56 -8.96
C PRO A 428 15.02 19.92 -7.51
N GLU A 429 13.76 19.79 -7.14
CA GLU A 429 13.21 20.10 -5.82
C GLU A 429 13.70 19.09 -4.75
N SER A 430 13.92 17.83 -5.15
CA SER A 430 14.52 16.81 -4.29
C SER A 430 16.02 17.03 -4.13
N ARG A 431 16.73 17.30 -5.22
CA ARG A 431 18.17 17.61 -5.22
C ARG A 431 18.50 18.87 -4.41
N ALA A 432 17.62 19.88 -4.41
CA ALA A 432 17.77 21.08 -3.58
C ALA A 432 17.74 20.79 -2.06
N ARG A 433 17.22 19.63 -1.63
CA ARG A 433 17.16 19.20 -0.22
C ARG A 433 18.18 18.10 0.12
N ASP A 434 18.39 17.15 -0.80
CA ASP A 434 19.29 16.01 -0.65
C ASP A 434 19.82 15.62 -2.04
N ALA A 435 21.00 16.14 -2.39
CA ALA A 435 21.72 15.78 -3.61
C ALA A 435 22.91 14.88 -3.28
N PHE A 436 23.25 14.03 -4.24
CA PHE A 436 24.54 13.37 -4.31
C PHE A 436 25.17 13.71 -5.66
N ASP A 437 26.22 14.52 -5.60
CA ASP A 437 27.05 14.88 -6.74
C ASP A 437 28.28 13.98 -6.75
N VAL A 438 28.48 13.36 -7.92
CA VAL A 438 29.38 12.24 -8.08
C VAL A 438 30.82 12.74 -8.09
N PRO A 439 31.72 12.23 -7.23
CA PRO A 439 33.09 12.70 -7.20
C PRO A 439 33.88 12.35 -8.46
N ASP A 440 34.60 13.33 -9.00
CA ASP A 440 35.50 13.15 -10.14
C ASP A 440 36.87 12.63 -9.68
N VAL A 441 37.40 11.62 -10.36
CA VAL A 441 38.73 11.07 -10.06
C VAL A 441 39.76 11.81 -10.90
N VAL A 442 40.70 12.49 -10.26
CA VAL A 442 41.76 13.25 -10.93
C VAL A 442 43.13 12.75 -10.44
N GLU A 443 43.89 12.15 -11.36
CA GLU A 443 45.23 11.66 -11.08
C GLU A 443 46.19 12.81 -10.77
N GLY A 444 47.02 12.65 -9.74
CA GLY A 444 48.01 13.65 -9.35
C GLY A 444 47.49 14.81 -8.48
N LEU A 445 46.24 14.76 -7.99
CA LEU A 445 45.81 15.62 -6.89
C LEU A 445 46.64 15.32 -5.63
N GLU A 446 47.42 16.30 -5.18
CA GLU A 446 47.90 16.33 -3.79
C GLU A 446 46.70 16.37 -2.83
N GLU A 447 46.84 15.82 -1.62
CA GLU A 447 45.77 15.71 -0.62
C GLU A 447 45.36 17.10 -0.05
N ALA A 448 44.65 17.88 -0.86
CA ALA A 448 44.17 19.19 -0.50
C ALA A 448 43.10 19.08 0.62
N ALA A 449 43.52 19.41 1.84
CA ALA A 449 42.60 19.58 2.96
C ALA A 449 41.60 20.71 2.66
N ASN A 450 40.31 20.36 2.64
CA ASN A 450 39.15 21.24 2.43
C ASN A 450 39.08 21.93 1.05
N GLY A 451 38.40 21.28 0.10
CA GLY A 451 37.99 21.92 -1.15
C GLY A 451 36.99 23.05 -0.92
N THR A 452 37.35 24.27 -1.34
CA THR A 452 36.53 25.48 -1.25
C THR A 452 35.95 25.88 -2.61
N SER A 453 34.80 25.33 -2.98
CA SER A 453 33.81 25.99 -3.86
C SER A 453 32.48 25.23 -3.80
N ALA A 454 31.35 25.93 -3.87
CA ALA A 454 30.02 25.33 -3.74
C ALA A 454 29.35 24.97 -5.08
N SER A 455 30.14 24.86 -6.17
CA SER A 455 29.63 24.74 -7.54
C SER A 455 30.27 23.68 -8.44
N ASP A 456 31.34 23.01 -7.99
CA ASP A 456 32.03 21.96 -8.76
C ASP A 456 31.91 20.60 -8.04
N PRO A 457 31.89 19.46 -8.77
CA PRO A 457 31.91 18.14 -8.17
C PRO A 457 33.15 17.95 -7.28
N LEU A 458 32.99 17.22 -6.18
CA LEU A 458 34.10 16.89 -5.29
C LEU A 458 35.19 16.12 -6.07
N GLN A 459 36.38 16.70 -6.22
CA GLN A 459 37.48 15.98 -6.83
C GLN A 459 38.20 15.08 -5.81
N VAL A 460 38.57 13.87 -6.22
CA VAL A 460 39.25 12.87 -5.38
C VAL A 460 40.44 12.27 -6.10
N ALA A 461 41.52 11.99 -5.35
CA ALA A 461 42.79 11.53 -5.90
C ALA A 461 42.78 10.07 -6.41
N SER A 462 41.77 9.25 -6.05
CA SER A 462 41.69 7.85 -6.49
C SER A 462 40.27 7.29 -6.49
N MET A 463 40.11 6.11 -7.13
CA MET A 463 38.85 5.36 -7.15
C MET A 463 38.48 4.80 -5.77
N GLU A 464 39.46 4.45 -4.93
CA GLU A 464 39.26 4.03 -3.54
C GLU A 464 38.63 5.17 -2.74
N ARG A 465 39.16 6.39 -2.90
CA ARG A 465 38.58 7.58 -2.24
C ARG A 465 37.17 7.90 -2.75
N ARG A 466 36.87 7.66 -4.03
CA ARG A 466 35.50 7.73 -4.57
C ARG A 466 34.59 6.70 -3.88
N LYS A 467 35.02 5.45 -3.77
CA LYS A 467 34.29 4.36 -3.08
C LYS A 467 33.99 4.72 -1.61
N GLU A 468 34.93 5.33 -0.90
CA GLU A 468 34.71 5.83 0.47
C GLU A 468 33.67 6.96 0.58
N VAL A 469 33.59 7.84 -0.41
CA VAL A 469 32.54 8.88 -0.45
C VAL A 469 31.19 8.24 -0.74
N TYR A 470 31.11 7.37 -1.75
CA TYR A 470 29.91 6.60 -2.08
C TYR A 470 29.38 5.81 -0.88
N ALA A 471 30.25 5.13 -0.13
CA ALA A 471 29.87 4.32 1.03
C ALA A 471 29.01 5.09 2.05
N ARG A 472 29.23 6.39 2.25
CA ARG A 472 28.45 7.24 3.18
C ARG A 472 26.99 7.43 2.76
N HIS A 473 26.72 7.41 1.45
CA HIS A 473 25.37 7.56 0.88
C HIS A 473 24.70 6.21 0.59
N CYS A 474 25.50 5.18 0.36
CA CYS A 474 25.07 3.91 -0.22
C CYS A 474 25.15 2.72 0.76
N LEU A 475 26.11 2.69 1.69
CA LEU A 475 26.21 1.66 2.72
C LEU A 475 26.61 2.27 4.08
N PRO A 476 25.81 3.22 4.62
CA PRO A 476 26.20 3.99 5.79
C PRO A 476 26.42 3.13 7.03
N ASP A 477 27.35 3.57 7.88
CA ASP A 477 27.59 3.00 9.20
C ASP A 477 26.51 3.44 10.23
N ILE A 478 26.54 2.85 11.43
CA ILE A 478 25.54 3.12 12.47
C ILE A 478 25.54 4.59 12.90
N GLN A 479 26.71 5.23 13.01
CA GLN A 479 26.82 6.63 13.42
C GLN A 479 26.29 7.57 12.34
N GLN A 480 26.55 7.27 11.07
CA GLN A 480 25.99 7.98 9.92
C GLN A 480 24.46 7.85 9.84
N ILE A 481 23.92 6.64 10.09
CA ILE A 481 22.47 6.38 10.15
C ILE A 481 21.83 7.21 11.27
N VAL A 482 22.37 7.11 12.49
CA VAL A 482 21.87 7.83 13.67
C VAL A 482 21.90 9.34 13.45
N LYS A 483 23.03 9.88 12.96
CA LYS A 483 23.18 11.29 12.61
C LYS A 483 22.12 11.72 11.58
N ARG A 484 21.91 10.95 10.50
CA ARG A 484 20.94 11.31 9.46
C ARG A 484 19.50 11.27 9.97
N VAL A 485 19.15 10.31 10.84
CA VAL A 485 17.85 10.30 11.52
C VAL A 485 17.67 11.55 12.38
N ARG A 486 18.68 11.91 13.19
CA ARG A 486 18.67 13.13 14.01
C ARG A 486 18.43 14.38 13.16
N GLU A 487 19.22 14.60 12.12
CA GLU A 487 19.09 15.73 11.19
C GLU A 487 17.67 15.84 10.61
N VAL A 488 17.15 14.74 10.06
CA VAL A 488 15.82 14.73 9.42
C VAL A 488 14.68 14.99 10.44
N VAL A 489 14.81 14.50 11.68
CA VAL A 489 13.82 14.79 12.73
C VAL A 489 13.83 16.27 13.10
N MET A 490 15.01 16.91 13.19
CA MET A 490 15.12 18.34 13.47
C MET A 490 14.59 19.20 12.31
N ASP A 491 14.92 18.84 11.07
CA ASP A 491 14.43 19.52 9.86
C ASP A 491 12.90 19.44 9.75
N TYR A 492 12.32 18.26 9.96
CA TYR A 492 10.87 18.08 9.98
C TYR A 492 10.21 18.87 11.11
N ALA A 493 10.80 18.86 12.32
CA ALA A 493 10.29 19.63 13.45
C ALA A 493 10.26 21.14 13.16
N ALA A 494 11.31 21.68 12.54
CA ALA A 494 11.36 23.06 12.11
C ALA A 494 10.28 23.37 11.06
N LEU A 495 10.08 22.48 10.07
CA LEU A 495 9.04 22.62 9.04
C LEU A 495 7.62 22.61 9.62
N VAL A 496 7.32 21.68 10.54
CA VAL A 496 6.04 21.64 11.24
C VAL A 496 5.79 22.90 12.06
N HIS A 497 6.81 23.37 12.80
CA HIS A 497 6.69 24.58 13.60
C HIS A 497 6.42 25.83 12.74
N GLU A 498 7.08 25.93 11.58
CA GLU A 498 6.84 26.99 10.61
C GLU A 498 5.41 26.92 10.04
N LYS A 499 4.93 25.73 9.68
CA LYS A 499 3.55 25.53 9.19
C LYS A 499 2.51 25.94 10.23
N GLU A 500 2.64 25.47 11.47
CA GLU A 500 1.72 25.83 12.56
C GLU A 500 1.76 27.35 12.88
N ARG A 501 2.92 28.00 12.72
CA ARG A 501 3.07 29.47 12.81
C ARG A 501 2.30 30.19 11.70
N LEU A 502 2.48 29.79 10.44
CA LEU A 502 1.83 30.40 9.28
C LEU A 502 0.30 30.21 9.31
N GLU A 503 -0.18 29.02 9.67
CA GLU A 503 -1.62 28.75 9.87
C GLU A 503 -2.20 29.68 10.95
N THR A 504 -1.49 29.84 12.07
CA THR A 504 -1.88 30.77 13.15
C THR A 504 -1.95 32.22 12.67
N GLU A 505 -1.01 32.68 11.84
CA GLU A 505 -1.04 34.02 11.25
C GLU A 505 -2.21 34.23 10.28
N VAL A 506 -2.51 33.24 9.44
CA VAL A 506 -3.66 33.27 8.52
C VAL A 506 -4.97 33.35 9.31
N VAL A 507 -5.12 32.54 10.37
CA VAL A 507 -6.27 32.57 11.27
C VAL A 507 -6.41 33.95 11.92
N ILE A 508 -5.34 34.52 12.47
CA ILE A 508 -5.34 35.87 13.07
C ILE A 508 -5.70 36.95 12.03
N ARG A 509 -5.24 36.82 10.78
CA ARG A 509 -5.55 37.75 9.68
C ARG A 509 -7.01 37.66 9.26
N ALA A 510 -7.57 36.46 9.15
CA ALA A 510 -8.99 36.24 8.87
C ALA A 510 -9.88 36.82 9.99
N HIS A 511 -9.54 36.57 11.26
CA HIS A 511 -10.28 37.11 12.40
C HIS A 511 -10.24 38.65 12.48
N LYS A 512 -9.12 39.28 12.10
CA LYS A 512 -9.05 40.76 11.98
C LYS A 512 -10.01 41.33 10.93
N ASN A 513 -10.39 40.56 9.92
CA ASN A 513 -11.34 40.99 8.89
C ASN A 513 -12.81 40.79 9.32
N TRP A 514 -13.09 39.93 10.31
CA TRP A 514 -14.43 39.65 10.84
C TRP A 514 -14.78 40.44 12.12
N ARG A 515 -14.13 41.61 12.28
CA ARG A 515 -14.08 42.42 13.51
C ARG A 515 -15.40 43.03 14.03
N TRP A 516 -16.53 42.69 13.41
CA TRP A 516 -17.85 43.26 13.69
C TRP A 516 -18.85 42.31 14.38
N TRP A 517 -18.47 41.03 14.60
CA TRP A 517 -19.42 39.98 15.02
C TRP A 517 -18.95 39.08 16.18
N ILE A 518 -17.83 39.40 16.85
CA ILE A 518 -17.20 38.52 17.85
C ILE A 518 -17.10 39.25 19.21
N PRO A 519 -17.53 38.65 20.34
CA PRO A 519 -17.38 39.25 21.67
C PRO A 519 -15.91 39.44 22.08
N ASP A 520 -15.61 40.55 22.77
CA ASP A 520 -14.25 41.00 23.10
C ASP A 520 -13.39 39.96 23.85
N VAL A 521 -14.01 39.06 24.62
CA VAL A 521 -13.37 37.97 25.36
C VAL A 521 -12.53 37.03 24.46
N ILE A 522 -12.92 36.88 23.19
CA ILE A 522 -12.14 36.07 22.21
C ILE A 522 -10.95 36.88 21.68
N VAL A 523 -11.10 38.20 21.54
CA VAL A 523 -10.04 39.11 21.09
C VAL A 523 -8.90 39.17 22.11
N GLU A 524 -9.19 39.22 23.41
CA GLU A 524 -8.18 39.16 24.48
C GLU A 524 -7.36 37.87 24.43
N LYS A 525 -8.00 36.69 24.32
CA LYS A 525 -7.29 35.40 24.21
C LYS A 525 -6.34 35.34 23.01
N LEU A 526 -6.75 35.87 21.85
CA LEU A 526 -5.93 35.90 20.64
C LEU A 526 -4.78 36.94 20.73
N GLN A 527 -4.99 38.07 21.40
CA GLN A 527 -3.91 39.03 21.68
C GLN A 527 -2.86 38.45 22.63
N HIS A 528 -3.28 37.67 23.64
CA HIS A 528 -2.37 37.02 24.56
C HIS A 528 -1.46 35.98 23.86
N ILE A 529 -2.00 35.25 22.88
CA ILE A 529 -1.23 34.34 22.02
C ILE A 529 -0.19 35.11 21.19
N ARG A 530 -0.60 36.22 20.54
CA ARG A 530 0.31 37.08 19.75
C ARG A 530 1.50 37.62 20.58
N ASN A 531 1.24 38.02 21.83
CA ASN A 531 2.28 38.50 22.74
C ASN A 531 3.21 37.37 23.25
N SER A 532 2.86 36.10 23.04
CA SER A 532 3.71 34.93 23.35
C SER A 532 4.55 34.44 22.17
N THR A 533 4.23 34.84 20.94
CA THR A 533 4.98 34.47 19.73
C THR A 533 5.94 35.55 19.23
N THR A 534 5.81 36.79 19.71
CA THR A 534 6.62 37.93 19.21
C THR A 534 7.81 38.30 20.11
N THR A 535 8.03 37.60 21.23
CA THR A 535 9.05 37.95 22.24
C THR A 535 10.12 36.87 22.41
N ASN A 536 11.24 37.04 21.70
CA ASN A 536 12.54 36.40 22.02
C ASN A 536 13.19 36.97 23.30
N SER A 537 12.39 37.40 24.28
CA SER A 537 12.87 38.00 25.53
C SER A 537 12.19 37.34 26.73
N VAL A 538 12.97 36.49 27.40
CA VAL A 538 12.61 35.81 28.65
C VAL A 538 12.19 36.86 29.69
N LYS A 539 10.92 36.81 30.11
CA LYS A 539 10.46 37.46 31.34
C LYS A 539 9.88 36.42 32.29
N ILE A 540 10.51 36.37 33.46
CA ILE A 540 10.25 35.40 34.52
C ILE A 540 8.94 35.76 35.23
N GLY A 541 8.04 34.79 35.33
CA GLY A 541 6.83 34.82 36.16
C GLY A 541 6.69 33.47 36.87
N ALA A 542 6.33 33.48 38.15
CA ALA A 542 6.37 32.28 38.99
C ALA A 542 5.34 31.21 38.58
N PHE A 543 5.69 29.93 38.82
CA PHE A 543 4.91 28.72 38.50
C PHE A 543 4.65 28.45 37.01
N GLY A 544 5.73 28.13 36.29
CA GLY A 544 5.69 27.45 35.00
C GLY A 544 7.11 27.06 34.55
N LEU A 545 7.31 25.82 34.11
CA LEU A 545 8.57 25.42 33.47
C LEU A 545 8.73 26.21 32.17
N LEU A 546 9.87 26.90 32.01
CA LEU A 546 10.17 27.70 30.83
C LEU A 546 10.56 26.78 29.68
N GLU A 547 9.57 26.31 28.93
CA GLU A 547 9.74 25.49 27.74
C GLU A 547 10.36 26.33 26.61
N THR A 548 11.54 25.94 26.12
CA THR A 548 12.28 26.73 25.13
C THR A 548 11.64 26.65 23.74
N SER A 549 12.01 27.54 22.82
CA SER A 549 11.56 27.47 21.42
C SER A 549 11.90 26.12 20.76
N GLN A 550 13.11 25.60 21.00
CA GLN A 550 13.53 24.27 20.53
C GLN A 550 12.71 23.15 21.17
N THR A 551 12.39 23.24 22.46
CA THR A 551 11.53 22.27 23.15
C THR A 551 10.10 22.26 22.60
N ARG A 552 9.56 23.43 22.20
CA ARG A 552 8.27 23.52 21.50
C ARG A 552 8.32 22.93 20.09
N VAL A 553 9.39 23.18 19.34
CA VAL A 553 9.65 22.58 18.02
C VAL A 553 9.69 21.05 18.12
N ALA A 554 10.42 20.52 19.11
CA ALA A 554 10.47 19.08 19.43
C ALA A 554 9.09 18.49 19.74
N THR A 555 8.32 19.19 20.58
CA THR A 555 6.97 18.79 20.99
C THR A 555 6.00 18.80 19.82
N ALA A 556 6.19 19.70 18.85
CA ALA A 556 5.42 19.72 17.61
C ALA A 556 5.69 18.47 16.76
N ALA A 557 6.94 18.10 16.46
CA ALA A 557 7.23 16.86 15.70
C ALA A 557 6.79 15.57 16.44
N ASN A 558 6.95 15.52 17.76
CA ASN A 558 6.52 14.41 18.64
C ASN A 558 5.01 14.09 18.54
N LYS A 559 4.20 15.02 18.00
CA LYS A 559 2.75 14.85 17.75
C LYS A 559 2.46 14.04 16.48
N TYR A 560 3.37 14.04 15.51
CA TYR A 560 3.14 13.46 14.17
C TYR A 560 3.73 12.05 14.04
N PHE A 561 4.92 11.78 14.58
CA PHE A 561 5.49 10.43 14.62
C PHE A 561 6.35 10.19 15.86
N LYS A 562 6.36 8.93 16.33
CA LYS A 562 7.16 8.46 17.48
C LYS A 562 7.75 7.06 17.32
N LYS A 563 7.64 6.46 16.14
CA LYS A 563 8.18 5.12 15.87
C LYS A 563 9.10 5.16 14.66
N ILE A 564 10.13 4.32 14.68
CA ILE A 564 10.95 4.05 13.51
C ILE A 564 10.59 2.67 12.97
N TYR A 565 10.38 2.58 11.66
CA TYR A 565 10.28 1.30 10.96
C TYR A 565 11.41 1.13 9.95
N ILE A 566 12.29 0.16 10.19
CA ILE A 566 13.52 -0.07 9.42
C ILE A 566 13.27 -1.14 8.36
N LEU A 567 13.25 -0.72 7.09
CA LEU A 567 13.00 -1.57 5.94
C LEU A 567 14.35 -2.13 5.46
N THR A 568 14.58 -3.43 5.60
CA THR A 568 15.96 -3.95 5.52
C THR A 568 16.09 -5.44 5.25
N ASN A 569 17.13 -5.81 4.50
CA ASN A 569 17.65 -7.17 4.37
C ASN A 569 18.84 -7.47 5.32
N GLY A 570 19.16 -6.57 6.26
CA GLY A 570 20.26 -6.70 7.21
C GLY A 570 20.18 -7.91 8.13
N GLU A 571 21.31 -8.21 8.78
CA GLU A 571 21.43 -9.25 9.80
C GLU A 571 20.90 -8.76 11.15
N SER A 572 20.24 -9.63 11.91
CA SER A 572 19.58 -9.27 13.17
C SER A 572 20.52 -8.63 14.20
N GLY A 573 21.73 -9.17 14.41
CA GLY A 573 22.66 -8.61 15.40
C GLY A 573 23.05 -7.16 15.11
N TRP A 574 23.38 -6.84 13.85
CA TRP A 574 23.65 -5.46 13.42
C TRP A 574 22.41 -4.56 13.55
N LEU A 575 21.21 -5.10 13.30
CA LEU A 575 19.97 -4.33 13.47
C LEU A 575 19.67 -4.03 14.94
N ASP A 576 20.02 -4.92 15.87
CA ASP A 576 19.89 -4.68 17.31
C ASP A 576 20.87 -3.60 17.79
N GLU A 577 22.09 -3.54 17.23
CA GLU A 577 23.03 -2.42 17.44
C GLU A 577 22.46 -1.09 16.90
N VAL A 578 21.87 -1.08 15.69
CA VAL A 578 21.24 0.12 15.11
C VAL A 578 20.05 0.60 15.95
N LYS A 579 19.17 -0.32 16.38
CA LYS A 579 18.07 -0.02 17.30
C LYS A 579 18.58 0.61 18.60
N HIS A 580 19.61 0.01 19.20
CA HIS A 580 20.19 0.51 20.44
C HIS A 580 20.77 1.91 20.27
N ALA A 581 21.57 2.14 19.22
CA ALA A 581 22.18 3.43 18.96
C ALA A 581 21.13 4.54 18.73
N LEU A 582 20.09 4.27 17.94
CA LEU A 582 18.97 5.19 17.71
C LEU A 582 18.18 5.52 19.00
N GLN A 583 18.10 4.59 19.95
CA GLN A 583 17.44 4.82 21.24
C GLN A 583 18.32 5.57 22.25
N GLN A 584 19.65 5.41 22.21
CA GLN A 584 20.56 6.18 23.06
C GLN A 584 20.70 7.63 22.58
N ASP A 585 20.71 7.83 21.25
CA ASP A 585 20.98 9.13 20.61
C ASP A 585 20.12 10.27 21.18
N THR A 586 18.84 9.99 21.44
CA THR A 586 17.86 10.99 21.86
C THR A 586 18.14 11.57 23.26
N LYS A 587 19.02 10.94 24.03
CA LYS A 587 19.49 11.43 25.34
C LYS A 587 20.58 12.50 25.22
N GLU A 588 21.26 12.55 24.07
CA GLU A 588 22.30 13.53 23.75
C GLU A 588 21.74 14.74 22.98
N TRP A 589 20.42 14.81 22.80
CA TRP A 589 19.76 15.92 22.11
C TRP A 589 19.60 17.12 23.06
N ASP A 590 20.62 17.98 23.11
CA ASP A 590 20.67 19.19 23.95
C ASP A 590 19.36 20.00 23.91
N GLY A 591 18.61 19.99 25.01
CA GLY A 591 17.39 20.78 25.19
C GLY A 591 16.12 20.27 24.47
N ILE A 592 16.19 19.13 23.78
CA ILE A 592 15.14 18.60 22.90
C ILE A 592 14.70 17.22 23.42
N PRO A 593 13.65 17.15 24.29
CA PRO A 593 13.16 15.89 24.82
C PRO A 593 12.49 15.06 23.70
N TRP A 594 13.16 13.99 23.29
CA TRP A 594 12.65 13.02 22.35
C TRP A 594 12.82 11.60 22.88
N GLU A 595 11.80 10.78 22.68
CA GLU A 595 11.81 9.36 23.05
C GLU A 595 10.97 8.59 22.03
N TRP A 596 11.58 7.57 21.42
CA TRP A 596 10.90 6.65 20.51
C TRP A 596 10.02 5.69 21.31
N GLU A 597 8.76 5.52 20.89
CA GLU A 597 7.85 4.50 21.43
C GLU A 597 8.32 3.08 21.07
N ASP A 598 8.83 2.89 19.84
CA ASP A 598 9.31 1.60 19.32
C ASP A 598 10.21 1.80 18.09
N ILE A 599 11.14 0.86 17.88
CA ILE A 599 12.03 0.78 16.71
C ILE A 599 11.95 -0.66 16.16
N ALA A 600 11.10 -0.86 15.17
CA ALA A 600 10.85 -2.16 14.55
C ALA A 600 11.57 -2.27 13.19
N THR A 601 11.80 -3.49 12.71
CA THR A 601 12.44 -3.79 11.41
C THR A 601 11.59 -4.77 10.58
N SER A 602 11.90 -4.94 9.30
CA SER A 602 11.37 -6.04 8.47
C SER A 602 11.58 -7.44 9.07
N ARG A 603 12.56 -7.61 9.97
CA ARG A 603 12.84 -8.89 10.68
C ARG A 603 11.90 -9.13 11.87
N ASP A 604 11.29 -8.09 12.42
CA ASP A 604 10.37 -8.16 13.58
C ASP A 604 8.91 -8.44 13.16
N LEU A 605 8.65 -8.53 11.85
CA LEU A 605 7.32 -8.81 11.30
C LEU A 605 6.89 -10.26 11.52
N ARG A 606 5.65 -10.42 12.01
CA ARG A 606 4.95 -11.70 12.08
C ARG A 606 4.24 -11.94 10.75
N LEU A 607 4.86 -12.74 9.89
CA LEU A 607 4.36 -13.08 8.56
C LEU A 607 3.99 -14.57 8.48
N GLY A 608 2.87 -14.85 7.82
CA GLY A 608 2.45 -16.20 7.45
C GLY A 608 3.25 -16.76 6.28
N TRP A 609 3.02 -18.02 5.94
CA TRP A 609 3.67 -18.72 4.84
C TRP A 609 3.53 -17.98 3.49
N GLU A 610 2.34 -17.48 3.18
CA GLU A 610 2.08 -16.67 1.97
C GLU A 610 2.49 -15.20 2.08
N GLU A 611 2.56 -14.63 3.27
CA GLU A 611 2.93 -13.22 3.47
C GLU A 611 4.46 -13.01 3.38
N LYS A 612 5.25 -14.05 3.71
CA LYS A 612 6.70 -13.97 3.87
C LYS A 612 7.49 -13.73 2.57
N PRO A 613 7.22 -14.39 1.42
CA PRO A 613 7.98 -14.16 0.18
C PRO A 613 7.69 -12.79 -0.46
N VAL A 614 6.56 -12.17 -0.10
CA VAL A 614 6.10 -10.87 -0.63
C VAL A 614 6.28 -9.72 0.36
N SER A 615 7.02 -9.92 1.46
CA SER A 615 7.19 -8.93 2.54
C SER A 615 7.73 -7.58 2.07
N GLN A 616 8.52 -7.58 0.98
CA GLN A 616 9.01 -6.37 0.32
C GLN A 616 7.89 -5.43 -0.16
N ALA A 617 6.71 -5.95 -0.50
CA ALA A 617 5.55 -5.13 -0.86
C ALA A 617 4.85 -4.55 0.39
N LEU A 618 4.88 -5.24 1.53
CA LEU A 618 4.46 -4.69 2.82
C LEU A 618 5.40 -3.56 3.25
N ASP A 619 6.71 -3.76 3.10
CA ASP A 619 7.71 -2.72 3.31
C ASP A 619 7.38 -1.49 2.45
N MET A 620 7.09 -1.67 1.15
CA MET A 620 6.68 -0.57 0.28
C MET A 620 5.36 0.11 0.70
N TYR A 621 4.37 -0.65 1.15
CA TYR A 621 3.09 -0.09 1.63
C TYR A 621 3.25 0.76 2.91
N VAL A 622 4.13 0.35 3.84
CA VAL A 622 4.39 1.12 5.06
C VAL A 622 5.17 2.40 4.72
N ALA A 623 6.24 2.30 3.93
CA ALA A 623 7.05 3.45 3.56
C ALA A 623 6.31 4.46 2.65
N GLN A 624 5.38 4.02 1.79
CA GLN A 624 4.49 4.93 1.05
C GLN A 624 3.59 5.79 1.98
N ARG A 625 3.27 5.27 3.16
CA ARG A 625 2.39 5.92 4.13
C ARG A 625 3.14 6.53 5.32
N ALA A 626 4.47 6.48 5.35
CA ALA A 626 5.22 7.05 6.46
C ALA A 626 5.11 8.57 6.47
N GLU A 627 4.99 9.16 7.67
CA GLU A 627 5.02 10.63 7.84
C GLU A 627 6.39 11.20 7.43
N VAL A 628 7.46 10.44 7.66
CA VAL A 628 8.82 10.75 7.20
C VAL A 628 9.42 9.50 6.58
N PHE A 629 10.07 9.64 5.43
CA PHE A 629 10.81 8.56 4.78
C PHE A 629 12.28 8.95 4.55
N ILE A 630 13.19 8.19 5.15
CA ILE A 630 14.63 8.23 4.88
C ILE A 630 14.98 6.96 4.11
N GLY A 631 15.63 7.09 2.95
CA GLY A 631 16.03 5.91 2.19
C GLY A 631 17.28 6.11 1.36
N ASN A 632 17.90 4.98 1.01
CA ASN A 632 19.07 4.93 0.16
C ASN A 632 18.79 5.52 -1.25
N GLY A 633 19.45 6.64 -1.60
CA GLY A 633 19.22 7.41 -2.84
C GLY A 633 19.67 6.73 -4.14
N VAL A 634 20.60 5.77 -4.06
CA VAL A 634 21.07 4.96 -5.18
C VAL A 634 20.30 3.65 -5.32
N SER A 635 19.55 3.23 -4.29
CA SER A 635 18.76 2.00 -4.33
C SER A 635 17.47 2.15 -5.14
N LEU A 636 17.28 1.23 -6.08
CA LEU A 636 16.13 1.14 -6.99
C LEU A 636 14.79 1.05 -6.23
N PHE A 637 14.80 0.44 -5.05
CA PHE A 637 13.65 0.35 -4.14
C PHE A 637 13.10 1.73 -3.73
N ARG A 638 13.93 2.78 -3.70
CA ARG A 638 13.50 4.13 -3.29
C ARG A 638 12.63 4.84 -4.35
N ARG A 639 12.71 4.45 -5.62
CA ARG A 639 12.13 5.20 -6.76
C ARG A 639 10.60 5.38 -6.68
N PHE A 640 9.89 4.54 -5.95
CA PHE A 640 8.43 4.58 -5.84
C PHE A 640 7.86 5.48 -4.74
N TYR A 641 8.65 5.83 -3.71
CA TYR A 641 8.11 6.53 -2.53
C TYR A 641 7.86 8.02 -2.76
N ALA A 642 8.61 8.65 -3.67
CA ALA A 642 8.44 10.07 -4.02
C ALA A 642 7.11 10.37 -4.72
N ILE A 643 6.29 9.36 -5.03
CA ILE A 643 5.08 9.47 -5.84
C ILE A 643 3.87 10.01 -5.05
N ARG A 644 3.96 10.09 -3.72
CA ARG A 644 2.84 10.55 -2.85
C ARG A 644 3.23 11.62 -1.81
N GLY A 645 4.24 12.45 -2.11
CA GLY A 645 4.30 13.77 -1.49
C GLY A 645 3.16 14.61 -2.07
N ASP A 646 2.16 14.96 -1.26
CA ASP A 646 1.16 15.96 -1.66
C ASP A 646 1.92 17.27 -2.00
N GLY A 647 1.52 17.90 -3.12
CA GLY A 647 2.21 19.07 -3.65
C GLY A 647 1.84 20.37 -2.95
N ASP A 648 2.22 20.49 -1.67
CA ASP A 648 2.18 21.72 -0.84
C ASP A 648 3.49 21.89 -0.05
#